data_AF-A0A2V8ZJQ4-F1
#
_entry.id   AF-A0A2V8ZJQ4-F1
#
_cell.length_a   1.000
_cell.length_b   1.000
_cell.length_c   1.000
_cell.angle_alpha   90.00
_cell.angle_beta   90.00
_cell.angle_gamma   90.00
#
_symmetry.space_group_name_H-M   'P 1'
#
loop_
_entity.id
_entity.type
_entity.pdbx_description
1 polymer ?
#
loop_
_entity_poly.entity_id
_entity_poly.type
_entity_poly.pdbx_seq_one_letter_code
_entity_poly.pdbx_strand_id
1 'polypeptide(L)'
;MLAHNVFALGYNNGQRSEFLILLTRYVRQARELATLAGPAAVIHVSTCEEAKPLLKVLGYRTRADCGQRSTFLETADPQRAFLTIDSGFPLPDLEKSLQEGRAFTYSFSMSRVPAPPVEIDWTKKGEKVDPLDMLLDDPELARFYWALARMDAETLSALRQSNALKKMVPQAAALDFYGSHICIRSGRVVVPGGSAARPAWKELVGASPDSPEDFIPKLFAKDSGWLAAYFDDLSSVRPSQQTHFTEPGRLHHFYEMFRGKDSSDARTGVFRRDAGLFLLLTRLRWGPNGDPYVPGNLEVWKKVFQQKTDSKIIRDWGRRAAYWKHPGQLLEALCAISREPTDAGPLQSYLMLSELDGKRSPEDRLRPETVALLASKFSEFSDQYLVFSEFPDLDDASIAAFLQVVTGLNGISKNTLRGNAIGTFQASVGLWQILARQGEIPGAALNDSWQKLMRPFGKIGSSTQLFDAGRTALKELALAATGKADASQDKIINLLAGPPQSAPEAQRIHELIATRIRSVLDGQRLVSLDTLLALGEGLREGAQGTISSNNLLPLAGELREFELPQPIFRNSERDRWAAGIYNNRHTELQMRTNLAKIIKSPSSSEQLVEARGQLAPFLRDTLVGLNYAYYEPPGAQILHHNPLFVRSHDFAGDTVIGLGRLWQAPQLFGAGSPAGGGAHLVGSLADLPYVLATAEQDFIAPQNVQALIWRELVPGLLTSSVVPRWWNVSQNELHAVRLYQQCGEELLAASAQNDEVLHKVMNILSDRMIPQRSERVEQVLSSGHLPEVLSDLMPADTFYLAAEYQRRFPQQPGSFGPSGKELATLSERYPNEVNWERLSRDFGVPHRILAQSYARELLNLPPLPVFMGYSSRLLAETWDSNNLYWARLADEKGYSPEMLNRLVPELTRRMVAKIFATDFEDWPALLRAARETGEEFRQGKIVALSGNDSFSEP
;
A
#
# COMPACT_ATOMS: atom_id res chain seq x y z
N MET A 1 -19.28 -8.58 -10.94
CA MET A 1 -19.55 -8.59 -9.49
C MET A 1 -20.20 -9.89 -9.02
N LEU A 2 -21.47 -10.19 -9.31
CA LEU A 2 -22.13 -11.41 -8.78
C LEU A 2 -21.31 -12.69 -9.02
N ALA A 3 -20.93 -12.94 -10.28
CA ALA A 3 -20.16 -14.13 -10.64
C ALA A 3 -18.78 -14.19 -9.97
N HIS A 4 -18.16 -13.02 -9.72
CA HIS A 4 -16.92 -12.95 -8.96
C HIS A 4 -17.11 -13.49 -7.54
N ASN A 5 -18.11 -12.97 -6.83
CA ASN A 5 -18.40 -13.39 -5.45
C ASN A 5 -18.82 -14.86 -5.37
N VAL A 6 -19.49 -15.39 -6.39
CA VAL A 6 -19.85 -16.80 -6.44
C VAL A 6 -18.61 -17.70 -6.49
N PHE A 7 -17.65 -17.44 -7.38
CA PHE A 7 -16.46 -18.30 -7.44
C PHE A 7 -15.50 -18.07 -6.27
N ALA A 8 -15.40 -16.82 -5.77
CA ALA A 8 -14.46 -16.44 -4.73
C ALA A 8 -14.94 -16.81 -3.32
N LEU A 9 -16.22 -16.60 -3.02
CA LEU A 9 -16.81 -16.79 -1.68
C LEU A 9 -17.86 -17.89 -1.63
N GLY A 10 -18.40 -18.31 -2.78
CA GLY A 10 -19.54 -19.23 -2.83
C GLY A 10 -19.20 -20.67 -2.50
N TYR A 11 -17.92 -21.06 -2.57
CA TYR A 11 -17.48 -22.42 -2.35
C TYR A 11 -16.29 -22.49 -1.39
N ASN A 12 -16.32 -23.45 -0.48
CA ASN A 12 -15.20 -23.80 0.40
C ASN A 12 -14.90 -25.30 0.24
N ASN A 13 -13.70 -25.64 -0.23
CA ASN A 13 -13.29 -27.02 -0.54
C ASN A 13 -14.31 -27.78 -1.41
N GLY A 14 -14.90 -27.09 -2.40
CA GLY A 14 -15.91 -27.64 -3.31
C GLY A 14 -17.33 -27.77 -2.73
N GLN A 15 -17.56 -27.41 -1.47
CA GLN A 15 -18.89 -27.35 -0.87
C GLN A 15 -19.43 -25.92 -0.88
N ARG A 16 -20.76 -25.76 -1.02
CA ARG A 16 -21.41 -24.46 -0.97
C ARG A 16 -21.17 -23.80 0.40
N SER A 17 -20.71 -22.56 0.41
CA SER A 17 -20.59 -21.75 1.62
C SER A 17 -21.96 -21.26 2.08
N GLU A 18 -22.04 -20.76 3.31
CA GLU A 18 -23.27 -20.14 3.82
C GLU A 18 -23.68 -18.92 2.96
N PHE A 19 -22.69 -18.17 2.45
CA PHE A 19 -22.93 -17.07 1.51
C PHE A 19 -23.71 -17.54 0.27
N LEU A 20 -23.27 -18.63 -0.39
CA LEU A 20 -23.95 -19.12 -1.58
C LEU A 20 -25.33 -19.72 -1.27
N ILE A 21 -25.47 -20.39 -0.13
CA ILE A 21 -26.76 -20.91 0.34
C ILE A 21 -27.75 -19.76 0.51
N LEU A 22 -27.36 -18.69 1.21
CA LEU A 22 -28.19 -17.50 1.41
C LEU A 22 -28.51 -16.80 0.08
N LEU A 23 -27.52 -16.58 -0.77
CA LEU A 23 -27.70 -15.99 -2.10
C LEU A 23 -28.70 -16.77 -2.96
N THR A 24 -28.60 -18.10 -2.96
CA THR A 24 -29.56 -18.97 -3.68
C THR A 24 -30.99 -18.80 -3.13
N ARG A 25 -31.13 -18.67 -1.80
CA ARG A 25 -32.43 -18.43 -1.17
C ARG A 25 -32.99 -17.04 -1.50
N TYR A 26 -32.15 -16.00 -1.55
CA TYR A 26 -32.53 -14.66 -2.00
C TYR A 26 -33.06 -14.67 -3.42
N VAL A 27 -32.32 -15.29 -4.35
CA VAL A 27 -32.74 -15.38 -5.76
C VAL A 27 -34.08 -16.10 -5.89
N ARG A 28 -34.28 -17.19 -5.14
CA ARG A 28 -35.57 -17.91 -5.12
C ARG A 28 -36.71 -17.02 -4.60
N GLN A 29 -36.52 -16.34 -3.47
CA GLN A 29 -37.56 -15.46 -2.91
C GLN A 29 -37.85 -14.28 -3.84
N ALA A 30 -36.83 -13.69 -4.45
CA ALA A 30 -36.99 -12.60 -5.43
C ALA A 30 -37.75 -13.03 -6.68
N ARG A 31 -37.55 -14.25 -7.19
CA ARG A 31 -38.34 -14.80 -8.32
C ARG A 31 -39.82 -14.98 -7.95
N GLU A 32 -40.11 -15.45 -6.73
CA GLU A 32 -41.48 -15.56 -6.23
C GLU A 32 -42.14 -14.17 -6.10
N LEU A 33 -41.42 -13.17 -5.59
CA LEU A 33 -41.89 -11.78 -5.50
C LEU A 33 -42.08 -11.14 -6.88
N ALA A 34 -41.18 -11.37 -7.83
CA ALA A 34 -41.31 -10.88 -9.21
C ALA A 34 -42.55 -11.46 -9.90
N THR A 35 -42.88 -12.73 -9.62
CA THR A 35 -44.09 -13.37 -10.12
C THR A 35 -45.34 -12.69 -9.57
N LEU A 36 -45.35 -12.31 -8.28
CA LEU A 36 -46.44 -11.54 -7.67
C LEU A 36 -46.54 -10.10 -8.21
N ALA A 37 -45.41 -9.48 -8.55
CA ALA A 37 -45.35 -8.13 -9.10
C ALA A 37 -45.88 -8.03 -10.55
N GLY A 38 -45.84 -9.15 -11.28
CA GLY A 38 -46.31 -9.24 -12.66
C GLY A 38 -45.59 -8.31 -13.65
N PRO A 39 -46.14 -8.13 -14.86
CA PRO A 39 -45.53 -7.29 -15.92
C PRO A 39 -45.41 -5.81 -15.55
N ALA A 40 -46.25 -5.33 -14.64
CA ALA A 40 -46.22 -3.96 -14.13
C ALA A 40 -45.05 -3.71 -13.16
N ALA A 41 -44.34 -4.77 -12.73
CA ALA A 41 -43.28 -4.70 -11.72
C ALA A 41 -43.76 -4.03 -10.42
N VAL A 42 -45.02 -4.27 -10.04
CA VAL A 42 -45.65 -3.70 -8.85
C VAL A 42 -46.39 -4.78 -8.09
N ILE A 43 -45.99 -5.01 -6.85
CA ILE A 43 -46.75 -5.84 -5.92
C ILE A 43 -47.89 -4.99 -5.39
N HIS A 44 -49.12 -5.42 -5.65
CA HIS A 44 -50.32 -4.74 -5.19
C HIS A 44 -51.20 -5.69 -4.38
N VAL A 45 -51.56 -5.28 -3.17
CA VAL A 45 -52.39 -6.05 -2.24
C VAL A 45 -53.44 -5.12 -1.65
N SER A 46 -54.72 -5.34 -1.92
CA SER A 46 -55.83 -4.51 -1.43
C SER A 46 -56.58 -5.13 -0.26
N THR A 47 -56.47 -6.44 -0.04
CA THR A 47 -57.18 -7.15 1.04
C THR A 47 -56.27 -8.12 1.79
N CYS A 48 -56.68 -8.51 3.01
CA CYS A 48 -56.00 -9.54 3.78
C CYS A 48 -55.93 -10.91 3.07
N GLU A 49 -56.94 -11.26 2.27
CA GLU A 49 -56.93 -12.49 1.48
C GLU A 49 -55.90 -12.42 0.35
N GLU A 50 -55.82 -11.28 -0.35
CA GLU A 50 -54.79 -11.00 -1.36
C GLU A 50 -53.38 -10.93 -0.77
N ALA A 51 -53.25 -10.62 0.52
CA ALA A 51 -51.96 -10.56 1.21
C ALA A 51 -51.37 -11.95 1.48
N LYS A 52 -52.20 -13.01 1.57
CA LYS A 52 -51.73 -14.35 1.99
C LYS A 52 -50.61 -14.91 1.11
N PRO A 53 -50.65 -14.85 -0.23
CA PRO A 53 -49.55 -15.28 -1.08
C PRO A 53 -48.27 -14.49 -0.83
N LEU A 54 -48.36 -13.16 -0.71
CA LEU A 54 -47.23 -12.30 -0.40
C LEU A 54 -46.62 -12.66 0.96
N LEU A 55 -47.43 -12.71 2.01
CA LEU A 55 -46.98 -13.05 3.36
C LEU A 55 -46.30 -14.42 3.42
N LYS A 56 -46.83 -15.42 2.70
CA LYS A 56 -46.20 -16.73 2.57
C LYS A 56 -44.80 -16.65 1.93
N VAL A 57 -44.64 -15.86 0.87
CA VAL A 57 -43.32 -15.66 0.23
C VAL A 57 -42.34 -14.99 1.19
N LEU A 58 -42.81 -14.00 1.95
CA LEU A 58 -42.05 -13.24 2.93
C LEU A 58 -41.75 -14.03 4.22
N GLY A 59 -42.41 -15.16 4.46
CA GLY A 59 -42.22 -15.98 5.67
C GLY A 59 -43.08 -15.55 6.87
N TYR A 60 -44.13 -14.78 6.63
CA TYR A 60 -45.06 -14.26 7.65
C TYR A 60 -46.47 -14.81 7.46
N ARG A 61 -47.30 -14.61 8.48
CA ARG A 61 -48.75 -14.81 8.43
C ARG A 61 -49.45 -13.79 9.33
N THR A 62 -50.73 -13.55 9.08
CA THR A 62 -51.59 -12.76 9.96
C THR A 62 -52.26 -13.65 11.00
N ARG A 63 -52.62 -13.10 12.16
CA ARG A 63 -53.59 -13.73 13.07
C ARG A 63 -55.02 -13.67 12.50
N ALA A 64 -55.96 -14.32 13.20
CA ALA A 64 -57.35 -14.48 12.77
C ALA A 64 -58.13 -13.16 12.59
N ASP A 65 -57.62 -12.05 13.11
CA ASP A 65 -58.20 -10.70 13.13
C ASP A 65 -57.54 -9.73 12.11
N CYS A 66 -57.19 -10.25 10.92
CA CYS A 66 -56.62 -9.42 9.84
C CYS A 66 -57.62 -8.35 9.35
N GLY A 67 -57.14 -7.11 9.12
CA GLY A 67 -57.94 -5.99 8.63
C GLY A 67 -58.48 -5.08 9.76
N GLN A 68 -58.04 -5.31 11.00
CA GLN A 68 -58.36 -4.49 12.17
C GLN A 68 -57.10 -3.78 12.67
N ARG A 69 -57.27 -2.74 13.49
CA ARG A 69 -56.12 -2.04 14.11
C ARG A 69 -55.23 -2.94 14.98
N SER A 70 -55.72 -4.11 15.40
CA SER A 70 -54.98 -5.13 16.14
C SER A 70 -54.19 -6.10 15.27
N THR A 71 -54.27 -6.02 13.93
CA THR A 71 -53.52 -6.89 13.03
C THR A 71 -52.02 -6.72 13.22
N PHE A 72 -51.30 -7.81 13.43
CA PHE A 72 -49.84 -7.84 13.37
C PHE A 72 -49.34 -9.06 12.61
N LEU A 73 -48.12 -8.97 12.10
CA LEU A 73 -47.46 -10.04 11.36
C LEU A 73 -46.68 -10.95 12.31
N GLU A 74 -46.91 -12.25 12.21
CA GLU A 74 -46.15 -13.26 12.93
C GLU A 74 -45.22 -14.03 11.98
N THR A 75 -44.00 -14.30 12.43
CA THR A 75 -43.06 -15.17 11.71
C THR A 75 -43.65 -16.58 11.58
N ALA A 76 -43.88 -17.02 10.35
CA ALA A 76 -44.37 -18.35 10.00
C ALA A 76 -43.24 -19.27 9.50
N ASP A 77 -42.25 -18.72 8.80
CA ASP A 77 -41.04 -19.39 8.33
C ASP A 77 -39.83 -18.50 8.70
N PRO A 78 -39.05 -18.87 9.73
CA PRO A 78 -37.92 -18.07 10.19
C PRO A 78 -36.84 -17.84 9.12
N GLN A 79 -36.64 -18.78 8.18
CA GLN A 79 -35.64 -18.63 7.13
C GLN A 79 -36.09 -17.60 6.11
N ARG A 80 -37.35 -17.64 5.67
CA ARG A 80 -37.90 -16.62 4.75
C ARG A 80 -38.03 -15.26 5.42
N ALA A 81 -38.44 -15.22 6.68
CA ALA A 81 -38.55 -13.98 7.45
C ALA A 81 -37.21 -13.27 7.62
N PHE A 82 -36.13 -14.04 7.87
CA PHE A 82 -34.77 -13.50 7.90
C PHE A 82 -34.41 -12.82 6.57
N LEU A 83 -34.60 -13.49 5.44
CA LEU A 83 -34.31 -12.93 4.11
C LEU A 83 -35.14 -11.67 3.82
N THR A 84 -36.40 -11.66 4.23
CA THR A 84 -37.27 -10.50 4.05
C THR A 84 -36.76 -9.27 4.81
N ILE A 85 -36.36 -9.45 6.07
CA ILE A 85 -35.82 -8.37 6.90
C ILE A 85 -34.48 -7.89 6.32
N ASP A 86 -33.58 -8.82 6.03
CA ASP A 86 -32.22 -8.50 5.58
C ASP A 86 -32.18 -7.90 4.16
N SER A 87 -33.13 -8.26 3.29
CA SER A 87 -33.29 -7.61 1.96
C SER A 87 -33.88 -6.19 2.02
N GLY A 88 -34.34 -5.74 3.19
CA GLY A 88 -34.95 -4.41 3.36
C GLY A 88 -36.36 -4.29 2.77
N PHE A 89 -37.10 -5.39 2.62
CA PHE A 89 -38.50 -5.33 2.19
C PHE A 89 -39.32 -4.51 3.21
N PRO A 90 -40.23 -3.61 2.78
CA PRO A 90 -40.94 -2.69 3.67
C PRO A 90 -42.09 -3.37 4.43
N LEU A 91 -41.74 -4.31 5.31
CA LEU A 91 -42.66 -5.03 6.19
C LEU A 91 -43.51 -4.10 7.07
N PRO A 92 -42.96 -3.03 7.70
CA PRO A 92 -43.76 -2.13 8.52
C PRO A 92 -44.86 -1.42 7.72
N ASP A 93 -44.59 -1.05 6.47
CA ASP A 93 -45.57 -0.40 5.60
C ASP A 93 -46.66 -1.38 5.15
N LEU A 94 -46.29 -2.64 4.89
CA LEU A 94 -47.24 -3.71 4.59
C LEU A 94 -48.16 -3.98 5.79
N GLU A 95 -47.59 -4.14 6.99
CA GLU A 95 -48.35 -4.37 8.22
C GLU A 95 -49.32 -3.22 8.52
N LYS A 96 -48.85 -1.97 8.41
CA LYS A 96 -49.68 -0.78 8.58
C LYS A 96 -50.82 -0.71 7.55
N SER A 97 -50.54 -1.04 6.30
CA SER A 97 -51.56 -1.07 5.24
C SER A 97 -52.66 -2.09 5.56
N LEU A 98 -52.29 -3.26 6.09
CA LEU A 98 -53.24 -4.28 6.53
C LEU A 98 -54.04 -3.86 7.77
N GLN A 99 -53.42 -3.16 8.74
CA GLN A 99 -54.11 -2.62 9.92
C GLN A 99 -55.15 -1.55 9.56
N GLU A 100 -54.85 -0.73 8.55
CA GLU A 100 -55.69 0.38 8.11
C GLU A 100 -56.73 -0.02 7.05
N GLY A 101 -56.68 -1.27 6.55
CA GLY A 101 -57.53 -1.73 5.46
C GLY A 101 -57.29 -1.00 4.14
N ARG A 102 -56.04 -0.55 3.90
CA ARG A 102 -55.62 0.18 2.70
C ARG A 102 -54.80 -0.70 1.78
N ALA A 103 -54.80 -0.36 0.49
CA ALA A 103 -53.98 -1.06 -0.48
C ALA A 103 -52.49 -0.79 -0.26
N PHE A 104 -51.71 -1.85 -0.16
CA PHE A 104 -50.25 -1.81 -0.19
C PHE A 104 -49.78 -1.88 -1.66
N THR A 105 -48.88 -0.97 -2.04
CA THR A 105 -48.30 -0.93 -3.38
C THR A 105 -46.79 -0.78 -3.26
N TYR A 106 -46.04 -1.69 -3.85
CA TYR A 106 -44.58 -1.69 -3.81
C TYR A 106 -43.98 -2.00 -5.18
N SER A 107 -43.15 -1.09 -5.68
CA SER A 107 -42.41 -1.30 -6.92
C SER A 107 -41.32 -2.34 -6.73
N PHE A 108 -41.40 -3.43 -7.49
CA PHE A 108 -40.42 -4.50 -7.48
C PHE A 108 -39.97 -4.80 -8.92
N SER A 109 -39.04 -3.99 -9.41
CA SER A 109 -38.46 -4.11 -10.75
C SER A 109 -37.23 -5.00 -10.76
N MET A 110 -37.11 -5.86 -11.78
CA MET A 110 -35.89 -6.62 -12.01
C MET A 110 -34.79 -5.72 -12.57
N SER A 111 -33.60 -5.80 -11.99
CA SER A 111 -32.39 -5.16 -12.52
C SER A 111 -31.93 -5.87 -13.79
N ARG A 112 -31.67 -5.10 -14.85
CA ARG A 112 -31.07 -5.64 -16.08
C ARG A 112 -29.56 -5.70 -15.91
N VAL A 113 -28.97 -6.87 -16.15
CA VAL A 113 -27.52 -7.06 -16.16
C VAL A 113 -27.07 -7.53 -17.54
N PRO A 114 -25.86 -7.18 -18.00
CA PRO A 114 -25.33 -7.69 -19.26
C PRO A 114 -25.38 -9.22 -19.27
N ALA A 115 -26.10 -9.78 -20.25
CA ALA A 115 -26.23 -11.22 -20.34
C ALA A 115 -24.85 -11.88 -20.52
N PRO A 116 -24.61 -13.04 -19.88
CA PRO A 116 -23.41 -13.80 -20.17
C PRO A 116 -23.39 -14.16 -21.66
N PRO A 117 -22.19 -14.22 -22.30
CA PRO A 117 -22.04 -14.59 -23.70
C PRO A 117 -22.39 -16.08 -23.86
N VAL A 118 -23.68 -16.40 -23.78
CA VAL A 118 -24.27 -17.73 -23.55
C VAL A 118 -25.12 -18.15 -24.75
N GLU A 119 -24.69 -17.81 -25.96
CA GLU A 119 -25.05 -18.60 -27.15
C GLU A 119 -24.29 -19.94 -27.20
N ILE A 120 -23.45 -20.22 -26.20
CA ILE A 120 -22.92 -21.55 -25.95
C ILE A 120 -24.01 -22.36 -25.25
N ASP A 121 -24.48 -23.42 -25.92
CA ASP A 121 -25.37 -24.40 -25.33
C ASP A 121 -24.70 -25.11 -24.14
N TRP A 122 -24.88 -24.55 -22.94
CA TRP A 122 -24.46 -25.11 -21.65
C TRP A 122 -25.51 -26.08 -21.08
N THR A 123 -26.62 -26.33 -21.78
CA THR A 123 -27.70 -27.16 -21.25
C THR A 123 -27.28 -28.63 -21.25
N LYS A 124 -27.11 -29.21 -20.07
CA LYS A 124 -27.11 -30.67 -19.96
C LYS A 124 -28.54 -31.14 -20.20
N LYS A 125 -28.79 -31.78 -21.34
CA LYS A 125 -30.01 -32.55 -21.65
C LYS A 125 -31.30 -31.75 -21.96
N GLY A 126 -31.22 -30.61 -22.64
CA GLY A 126 -32.40 -30.00 -23.28
C GLY A 126 -33.43 -29.36 -22.33
N GLU A 127 -33.12 -29.23 -21.03
CA GLU A 127 -33.87 -28.37 -20.12
C GLU A 127 -33.35 -26.93 -20.22
N LYS A 128 -34.26 -25.96 -20.39
CA LYS A 128 -33.94 -24.53 -20.29
C LYS A 128 -33.60 -24.19 -18.84
N VAL A 129 -32.33 -24.29 -18.47
CA VAL A 129 -31.82 -23.83 -17.17
C VAL A 129 -31.57 -22.33 -17.23
N ASP A 130 -31.98 -21.60 -16.21
CA ASP A 130 -31.79 -20.16 -16.09
C ASP A 130 -30.29 -19.81 -15.98
N PRO A 131 -29.75 -18.85 -16.76
CA PRO A 131 -28.31 -18.53 -16.72
C PRO A 131 -27.78 -18.10 -15.36
N LEU A 132 -28.62 -17.48 -14.52
CA LEU A 132 -28.23 -17.14 -13.16
C LEU A 132 -28.04 -18.40 -12.31
N ASP A 133 -28.91 -19.40 -12.45
CA ASP A 133 -28.76 -20.68 -11.73
C ASP A 133 -27.50 -21.42 -12.18
N MET A 134 -27.17 -21.39 -13.47
CA MET A 134 -25.91 -21.95 -13.97
C MET A 134 -24.69 -21.29 -13.33
N LEU A 135 -24.68 -19.96 -13.22
CA LEU A 135 -23.59 -19.23 -12.57
C LEU A 135 -23.51 -19.53 -11.08
N LEU A 136 -24.64 -19.67 -10.38
CA LEU A 136 -24.68 -19.99 -8.96
C LEU A 136 -24.25 -21.43 -8.64
N ASP A 137 -24.45 -22.37 -9.58
CA ASP A 137 -24.17 -23.79 -9.39
C ASP A 137 -22.77 -24.21 -9.85
N ASP A 138 -22.12 -23.43 -10.73
CA ASP A 138 -20.81 -23.73 -11.30
C ASP A 138 -19.80 -22.57 -11.08
N PRO A 139 -18.83 -22.72 -10.14
CA PRO A 139 -17.85 -21.68 -9.85
C PRO A 139 -16.87 -21.44 -11.00
N GLU A 140 -16.56 -22.44 -11.83
CA GLU A 140 -15.67 -22.25 -12.99
C GLU A 140 -16.37 -21.43 -14.07
N LEU A 141 -17.66 -21.69 -14.30
CA LEU A 141 -18.47 -20.89 -15.21
C LEU A 141 -18.63 -19.45 -14.71
N ALA A 142 -18.85 -19.26 -13.40
CA ALA A 142 -18.91 -17.94 -12.78
C ALA A 142 -17.59 -17.16 -12.97
N ARG A 143 -16.46 -17.83 -12.73
CA ARG A 143 -15.13 -17.27 -12.96
C ARG A 143 -14.88 -16.94 -14.43
N PHE A 144 -15.31 -17.82 -15.34
CA PHE A 144 -15.19 -17.58 -16.78
C PHE A 144 -15.98 -16.36 -17.24
N TYR A 145 -17.23 -16.23 -16.81
CA TYR A 145 -18.04 -15.06 -17.12
C TYR A 145 -17.42 -13.77 -16.57
N TRP A 146 -16.88 -13.81 -15.35
CA TRP A 146 -16.15 -12.68 -14.78
C TRP A 146 -14.94 -12.28 -15.63
N ALA A 147 -14.14 -13.24 -16.08
CA ALA A 147 -12.99 -12.98 -16.95
C ALA A 147 -13.41 -12.38 -18.30
N LEU A 148 -14.47 -12.88 -18.93
CA LEU A 148 -14.98 -12.33 -20.19
C LEU A 148 -15.57 -10.93 -20.04
N ALA A 149 -16.18 -10.63 -18.90
CA ALA A 149 -16.73 -9.31 -18.62
C ALA A 149 -15.63 -8.22 -18.48
N ARG A 150 -14.35 -8.62 -18.39
CA ARG A 150 -13.17 -7.74 -18.31
C ARG A 150 -12.44 -7.56 -19.65
N MET A 151 -12.94 -8.18 -20.72
CA MET A 151 -12.40 -7.99 -22.07
C MET A 151 -13.01 -6.76 -22.74
N ASP A 152 -12.28 -6.18 -23.68
CA ASP A 152 -12.82 -5.18 -24.59
C ASP A 152 -13.84 -5.80 -25.57
N ALA A 153 -14.76 -4.98 -26.06
CA ALA A 153 -15.90 -5.39 -26.86
C ALA A 153 -15.49 -5.97 -28.22
N GLU A 154 -14.48 -5.40 -28.90
CA GLU A 154 -13.96 -5.97 -30.15
C GLU A 154 -13.42 -7.39 -29.94
N THR A 155 -12.59 -7.60 -28.92
CA THR A 155 -12.08 -8.92 -28.54
C THR A 155 -13.19 -9.90 -28.22
N LEU A 156 -14.14 -9.48 -27.38
CA LEU A 156 -15.25 -10.34 -26.98
C LEU A 156 -16.15 -10.70 -28.17
N SER A 157 -16.39 -9.74 -29.09
CA SER A 157 -17.16 -9.97 -30.32
C SER A 157 -16.47 -10.99 -31.24
N ALA A 158 -15.16 -10.83 -31.46
CA ALA A 158 -14.38 -11.75 -32.27
C ALA A 158 -14.35 -13.17 -31.66
N LEU A 159 -14.20 -13.28 -30.35
CA LEU A 159 -14.24 -14.57 -29.66
C LEU A 159 -15.64 -15.21 -29.72
N ARG A 160 -16.72 -14.43 -29.61
CA ARG A 160 -18.11 -14.92 -29.73
C ARG A 160 -18.43 -15.49 -31.10
N GLN A 161 -17.92 -14.87 -32.17
CA GLN A 161 -18.11 -15.34 -33.54
C GLN A 161 -17.34 -16.65 -33.82
N SER A 162 -16.47 -17.07 -32.90
CA SER A 162 -15.66 -18.28 -33.01
C SER A 162 -16.12 -19.38 -32.05
N ASN A 163 -15.73 -20.64 -32.33
CA ASN A 163 -15.90 -21.75 -31.39
C ASN A 163 -14.88 -21.74 -30.22
N ALA A 164 -14.08 -20.67 -30.06
CA ALA A 164 -13.00 -20.61 -29.08
C ALA A 164 -13.51 -20.53 -27.63
N LEU A 165 -14.61 -19.81 -27.38
CA LEU A 165 -15.13 -19.61 -26.03
C LEU A 165 -15.45 -20.94 -25.32
N LYS A 166 -16.01 -21.93 -26.04
CA LYS A 166 -16.26 -23.27 -25.49
C LYS A 166 -14.98 -23.97 -25.06
N LYS A 167 -13.90 -23.82 -25.83
CA LYS A 167 -12.58 -24.40 -25.53
C LYS A 167 -11.90 -23.74 -24.34
N MET A 168 -12.31 -22.52 -23.97
CA MET A 168 -11.65 -21.70 -22.95
C MET A 168 -12.23 -21.86 -21.54
N VAL A 169 -13.41 -22.48 -21.35
CA VAL A 169 -13.98 -22.68 -20.00
C VAL A 169 -13.05 -23.44 -19.04
N PRO A 170 -12.38 -24.53 -19.45
CA PRO A 170 -11.38 -25.19 -18.60
C PRO A 170 -10.17 -24.29 -18.24
N GLN A 171 -10.05 -23.12 -18.87
CA GLN A 171 -9.01 -22.12 -18.62
C GLN A 171 -9.55 -20.87 -17.92
N ALA A 172 -10.75 -20.91 -17.33
CA ALA A 172 -11.39 -19.79 -16.65
C ALA A 172 -10.45 -19.09 -15.65
N ALA A 173 -9.71 -19.88 -14.86
CA ALA A 173 -8.76 -19.36 -13.88
C ALA A 173 -7.57 -18.64 -14.51
N ALA A 174 -7.02 -19.18 -15.60
CA ALA A 174 -5.93 -18.54 -16.34
C ALA A 174 -6.41 -17.23 -16.98
N LEU A 175 -7.62 -17.23 -17.51
CA LEU A 175 -8.23 -16.07 -18.16
C LEU A 175 -8.52 -14.94 -17.17
N ASP A 176 -9.02 -15.28 -15.99
CA ASP A 176 -9.26 -14.32 -14.91
C ASP A 176 -7.97 -13.63 -14.46
N PHE A 177 -6.88 -14.40 -14.30
CA PHE A 177 -5.59 -13.84 -13.87
C PHE A 177 -4.83 -13.08 -14.95
N TYR A 178 -4.81 -13.58 -16.18
CA TYR A 178 -3.86 -13.16 -17.24
C TYR A 178 -4.56 -12.75 -18.55
N GLY A 179 -5.89 -12.61 -18.55
CA GLY A 179 -6.68 -12.29 -19.74
C GLY A 179 -6.88 -10.81 -20.03
N SER A 180 -6.56 -9.93 -19.07
CA SER A 180 -6.91 -8.51 -19.15
C SER A 180 -6.23 -7.74 -20.28
N HIS A 181 -5.07 -8.21 -20.75
CA HIS A 181 -4.32 -7.59 -21.85
C HIS A 181 -4.55 -8.26 -23.23
N ILE A 182 -5.39 -9.28 -23.32
CA ILE A 182 -5.69 -9.94 -24.61
C ILE A 182 -6.52 -9.00 -25.46
N CYS A 183 -5.98 -8.61 -26.62
CA CYS A 183 -6.67 -7.76 -27.59
C CYS A 183 -6.73 -8.41 -28.96
N ILE A 184 -7.89 -8.33 -29.61
CA ILE A 184 -8.06 -8.60 -31.04
C ILE A 184 -8.35 -7.27 -31.73
N ARG A 185 -7.50 -6.89 -32.69
CA ARG A 185 -7.69 -5.69 -33.52
C ARG A 185 -7.65 -6.08 -34.98
N SER A 186 -8.67 -5.67 -35.74
CA SER A 186 -8.80 -6.01 -37.17
C SER A 186 -8.68 -7.52 -37.43
N GLY A 187 -9.31 -8.33 -36.56
CA GLY A 187 -9.33 -9.79 -36.65
C GLY A 187 -8.03 -10.50 -36.25
N ARG A 188 -7.05 -9.81 -35.64
CA ARG A 188 -5.76 -10.39 -35.25
C ARG A 188 -5.46 -10.13 -33.79
N VAL A 189 -4.81 -11.08 -33.12
CA VAL A 189 -4.30 -10.89 -31.77
C VAL A 189 -3.15 -9.88 -31.78
N VAL A 190 -3.26 -8.83 -30.96
CA VAL A 190 -2.15 -7.91 -30.68
C VAL A 190 -1.21 -8.62 -29.70
N VAL A 191 0.06 -8.77 -30.08
CA VAL A 191 1.05 -9.48 -29.26
C VAL A 191 2.11 -8.51 -28.72
N PRO A 192 2.70 -8.78 -27.54
CA PRO A 192 3.83 -8.00 -27.03
C PRO A 192 4.96 -7.96 -28.04
N GLY A 193 5.54 -6.77 -28.24
CA GLY A 193 6.55 -6.52 -29.29
C GLY A 193 5.96 -6.24 -30.68
N GLY A 194 4.64 -6.17 -30.80
CA GLY A 194 3.94 -5.74 -32.01
C GLY A 194 4.10 -6.70 -33.20
N SER A 195 4.03 -6.16 -34.42
CA SER A 195 4.08 -6.96 -35.65
C SER A 195 5.37 -7.75 -35.81
N ALA A 196 6.50 -7.21 -35.35
CA ALA A 196 7.82 -7.83 -35.46
C ALA A 196 7.93 -9.14 -34.66
N ALA A 197 7.21 -9.22 -33.53
CA ALA A 197 7.24 -10.39 -32.63
C ALA A 197 6.28 -11.52 -33.03
N ARG A 198 5.36 -11.29 -33.99
CA ARG A 198 4.33 -12.27 -34.38
C ARG A 198 4.88 -13.65 -34.78
N PRO A 199 5.98 -13.77 -35.56
CA PRO A 199 6.53 -15.08 -35.92
C PRO A 199 6.99 -15.86 -34.69
N ALA A 200 7.64 -15.19 -33.74
CA ALA A 200 8.14 -15.80 -32.51
C ALA A 200 6.98 -16.26 -31.61
N TRP A 201 5.93 -15.44 -31.47
CA TRP A 201 4.71 -15.84 -30.75
C TRP A 201 3.99 -17.01 -31.43
N LYS A 202 3.96 -17.04 -32.76
CA LYS A 202 3.36 -18.15 -33.50
C LYS A 202 4.06 -19.48 -33.22
N GLU A 203 5.38 -19.47 -33.23
CA GLU A 203 6.21 -20.64 -32.88
C GLU A 203 6.00 -21.04 -31.42
N LEU A 204 6.05 -20.08 -30.50
CA LEU A 204 5.93 -20.35 -29.08
C LEU A 204 4.54 -20.84 -28.68
N VAL A 205 3.46 -20.31 -29.25
CA VAL A 205 2.08 -20.76 -28.95
C VAL A 205 1.70 -22.01 -29.76
N GLY A 206 2.27 -22.20 -30.95
CA GLY A 206 1.88 -23.26 -31.89
C GLY A 206 0.58 -22.94 -32.65
N ALA A 207 0.24 -21.65 -32.78
CA ALA A 207 -0.86 -21.12 -33.59
C ALA A 207 -0.56 -19.69 -34.02
N SER A 208 -1.14 -19.23 -35.13
CA SER A 208 -0.89 -17.87 -35.64
C SER A 208 -1.69 -16.82 -34.85
N PRO A 209 -1.11 -15.65 -34.49
CA PRO A 209 -1.87 -14.50 -34.01
C PRO A 209 -2.96 -14.02 -34.99
N ASP A 210 -2.83 -14.37 -36.28
CA ASP A 210 -3.84 -14.11 -37.30
C ASP A 210 -5.06 -15.06 -37.24
N SER A 211 -5.05 -16.04 -36.33
CA SER A 211 -6.15 -16.98 -36.09
C SER A 211 -6.49 -17.00 -34.59
N PRO A 212 -7.14 -15.93 -34.08
CA PRO A 212 -7.44 -15.79 -32.64
C PRO A 212 -8.14 -17.00 -32.02
N GLU A 213 -9.00 -17.67 -32.78
CA GLU A 213 -9.81 -18.82 -32.37
C GLU A 213 -9.00 -20.06 -32.00
N ASP A 214 -7.76 -20.16 -32.49
CA ASP A 214 -6.82 -21.22 -32.15
C ASP A 214 -5.67 -20.70 -31.28
N PHE A 215 -5.24 -19.45 -31.49
CA PHE A 215 -4.15 -18.83 -30.74
C PHE A 215 -4.48 -18.72 -29.25
N ILE A 216 -5.62 -18.10 -28.92
CA ILE A 216 -5.96 -17.76 -27.54
C ILE A 216 -6.16 -19.03 -26.69
N PRO A 217 -6.97 -20.03 -27.10
CA PRO A 217 -7.12 -21.26 -26.31
C PRO A 217 -5.79 -21.98 -26.08
N LYS A 218 -4.89 -22.02 -27.08
CA LYS A 218 -3.57 -22.64 -26.94
C LYS A 218 -2.65 -21.85 -26.01
N LEU A 219 -2.67 -20.51 -26.08
CA LEU A 219 -1.91 -19.65 -25.19
C LEU A 219 -2.23 -19.94 -23.72
N PHE A 220 -3.52 -20.00 -23.37
CA PHE A 220 -3.97 -20.24 -22.00
C PHE A 220 -3.83 -21.69 -21.55
N ALA A 221 -3.97 -22.66 -22.45
CA ALA A 221 -3.81 -24.08 -22.12
C ALA A 221 -2.34 -24.50 -21.99
N LYS A 222 -1.43 -23.80 -22.67
CA LYS A 222 -0.02 -24.18 -22.73
C LYS A 222 0.62 -24.05 -21.36
N ASP A 223 1.33 -25.12 -20.98
CA ASP A 223 2.18 -25.16 -19.79
C ASP A 223 1.44 -24.75 -18.52
N SER A 224 0.20 -25.24 -18.37
CA SER A 224 -0.67 -24.96 -17.21
C SER A 224 -0.85 -23.46 -16.95
N GLY A 225 -0.97 -22.66 -18.03
CA GLY A 225 -1.21 -21.22 -17.96
C GLY A 225 0.03 -20.35 -17.83
N TRP A 226 1.24 -20.92 -17.69
CA TRP A 226 2.46 -20.11 -17.55
C TRP A 226 2.79 -19.29 -18.80
N LEU A 227 2.40 -19.74 -20.00
CA LEU A 227 2.58 -18.94 -21.20
C LEU A 227 1.65 -17.71 -21.23
N ALA A 228 0.43 -17.83 -20.70
CA ALA A 228 -0.47 -16.70 -20.56
C ALA A 228 0.04 -15.68 -19.54
N ALA A 229 0.59 -16.13 -18.40
CA ALA A 229 1.25 -15.25 -17.44
C ALA A 229 2.40 -14.46 -18.08
N TYR A 230 3.27 -15.14 -18.83
CA TYR A 230 4.37 -14.49 -19.56
C TYR A 230 3.89 -13.48 -20.60
N PHE A 231 2.80 -13.79 -21.31
CA PHE A 231 2.17 -12.88 -22.28
C PHE A 231 1.61 -11.63 -21.59
N ASP A 232 0.89 -11.80 -20.47
CA ASP A 232 0.28 -10.70 -19.73
C ASP A 232 1.35 -9.78 -19.11
N ASP A 233 2.36 -10.35 -18.46
CA ASP A 233 3.49 -9.61 -17.90
C ASP A 233 4.22 -8.79 -18.97
N LEU A 234 4.50 -9.38 -20.14
CA LEU A 234 5.09 -8.63 -21.26
C LEU A 234 4.13 -7.58 -21.84
N SER A 235 2.83 -7.82 -21.83
CA SER A 235 1.85 -6.84 -22.33
C SER A 235 1.75 -5.61 -21.42
N SER A 236 2.00 -5.79 -20.12
CA SER A 236 1.89 -4.76 -19.10
C SER A 236 3.05 -3.75 -19.09
N VAL A 237 4.20 -4.08 -19.67
CA VAL A 237 5.37 -3.19 -19.71
C VAL A 237 5.39 -2.30 -20.96
N ARG A 238 6.14 -1.19 -20.89
CA ARG A 238 6.23 -0.20 -21.98
C ARG A 238 6.73 -0.83 -23.30
N PRO A 239 6.30 -0.37 -24.48
CA PRO A 239 6.70 -0.94 -25.78
C PRO A 239 8.21 -1.06 -26.01
N SER A 240 9.01 -0.14 -25.47
CA SER A 240 10.48 -0.22 -25.52
C SER A 240 11.02 -1.44 -24.77
N GLN A 241 10.48 -1.73 -23.58
CA GLN A 241 10.81 -2.93 -22.81
C GLN A 241 10.36 -4.19 -23.54
N GLN A 242 9.13 -4.20 -24.09
CA GLN A 242 8.62 -5.34 -24.86
C GLN A 242 9.57 -5.73 -25.99
N THR A 243 10.08 -4.75 -26.73
CA THR A 243 10.98 -4.97 -27.87
C THR A 243 12.21 -5.79 -27.47
N HIS A 244 12.86 -5.48 -26.34
CA HIS A 244 14.05 -6.19 -25.88
C HIS A 244 13.81 -7.67 -25.54
N PHE A 245 12.63 -8.01 -25.03
CA PHE A 245 12.27 -9.40 -24.69
C PHE A 245 11.68 -10.17 -25.87
N THR A 246 11.18 -9.46 -26.89
CA THR A 246 10.44 -10.04 -28.02
C THR A 246 11.27 -10.15 -29.30
N GLU A 247 12.54 -9.72 -29.26
CA GLU A 247 13.50 -9.97 -30.34
C GLU A 247 13.57 -11.46 -30.71
N PRO A 248 13.76 -11.79 -32.01
CA PRO A 248 13.84 -13.17 -32.48
C PRO A 248 14.86 -14.00 -31.67
N GLY A 249 14.41 -15.14 -31.15
CA GLY A 249 15.21 -16.04 -30.30
C GLY A 249 15.21 -15.70 -28.81
N ARG A 250 15.04 -14.43 -28.41
CA ARG A 250 14.99 -14.04 -26.99
C ARG A 250 13.66 -14.40 -26.33
N LEU A 251 12.55 -14.19 -27.03
CA LEU A 251 11.21 -14.47 -26.51
C LEU A 251 11.07 -15.92 -26.03
N HIS A 252 11.42 -16.87 -26.92
CA HIS A 252 11.35 -18.29 -26.61
C HIS A 252 12.33 -18.67 -25.49
N HIS A 253 13.56 -18.16 -25.56
CA HIS A 253 14.61 -18.48 -24.59
C HIS A 253 14.27 -18.01 -23.17
N PHE A 254 13.83 -16.76 -22.99
CA PHE A 254 13.43 -16.27 -21.67
C PHE A 254 12.17 -16.95 -21.14
N TYR A 255 11.23 -17.30 -22.02
CA TYR A 255 10.09 -18.11 -21.63
C TYR A 255 10.52 -19.47 -21.08
N GLU A 256 11.42 -20.18 -21.76
CA GLU A 256 11.93 -21.48 -21.29
C GLU A 256 12.67 -21.34 -19.95
N MET A 257 13.40 -20.25 -19.74
CA MET A 257 14.00 -19.96 -18.43
C MET A 257 12.94 -19.78 -17.35
N PHE A 258 11.94 -18.91 -17.58
CA PHE A 258 10.84 -18.63 -16.65
C PHE A 258 9.98 -19.87 -16.34
N ARG A 259 9.58 -20.61 -17.37
CA ARG A 259 8.78 -21.83 -17.25
C ARG A 259 9.53 -22.92 -16.50
N GLY A 260 10.85 -23.01 -16.65
CA GLY A 260 11.67 -24.00 -15.98
C GLY A 260 11.16 -25.45 -16.16
N LYS A 261 11.47 -26.31 -15.18
CA LYS A 261 11.06 -27.74 -15.19
C LYS A 261 9.94 -28.06 -14.18
N ASP A 262 9.44 -27.04 -13.49
CA ASP A 262 8.46 -27.22 -12.42
C ASP A 262 7.07 -27.46 -13.00
N SER A 263 6.34 -28.42 -12.43
CA SER A 263 4.98 -28.79 -12.82
C SER A 263 3.89 -27.98 -12.11
N SER A 264 4.27 -26.94 -11.36
CA SER A 264 3.29 -26.08 -10.68
C SER A 264 2.33 -25.40 -11.65
N ASP A 265 1.09 -25.21 -11.24
CA ASP A 265 0.02 -24.67 -12.07
C ASP A 265 -0.19 -23.18 -11.79
N ALA A 266 -0.10 -22.34 -12.84
CA ALA A 266 -0.25 -20.88 -12.77
C ALA A 266 -1.70 -20.45 -12.48
N ARG A 267 -2.65 -21.39 -12.58
CA ARG A 267 -4.09 -21.18 -12.46
C ARG A 267 -4.61 -21.42 -11.04
N THR A 268 -3.75 -21.92 -10.15
CA THR A 268 -4.11 -22.28 -8.78
C THR A 268 -3.96 -21.11 -7.82
N GLY A 269 -4.86 -21.03 -6.84
CA GLY A 269 -4.86 -20.01 -5.79
C GLY A 269 -5.84 -18.85 -6.05
N VAL A 270 -5.80 -17.87 -5.13
CA VAL A 270 -6.61 -16.65 -5.18
C VAL A 270 -5.84 -15.49 -5.81
N PHE A 271 -4.51 -15.53 -5.78
CA PHE A 271 -3.62 -14.48 -6.30
C PHE A 271 -2.74 -15.02 -7.42
N ARG A 272 -2.28 -14.11 -8.29
CA ARG A 272 -1.30 -14.40 -9.34
C ARG A 272 0.06 -14.83 -8.74
N ARG A 273 0.83 -15.59 -9.51
CA ARG A 273 2.08 -16.23 -9.05
C ARG A 273 3.35 -15.77 -9.79
N ASP A 274 3.24 -14.68 -10.54
CA ASP A 274 4.25 -14.14 -11.46
C ASP A 274 4.83 -12.79 -11.02
N ALA A 275 4.52 -12.33 -9.80
CA ALA A 275 4.97 -11.04 -9.27
C ALA A 275 6.49 -10.77 -9.44
N GLY A 276 7.34 -11.80 -9.25
CA GLY A 276 8.78 -11.66 -9.42
C GLY A 276 9.20 -11.39 -10.88
N LEU A 277 8.52 -12.01 -11.85
CA LEU A 277 8.78 -11.75 -13.26
C LEU A 277 8.27 -10.37 -13.63
N PHE A 278 7.03 -10.05 -13.27
CA PHE A 278 6.43 -8.74 -13.47
C PHE A 278 7.34 -7.61 -12.96
N LEU A 279 7.84 -7.71 -11.73
CA LEU A 279 8.75 -6.73 -11.14
C LEU A 279 10.08 -6.64 -11.91
N LEU A 280 10.64 -7.79 -12.33
CA LEU A 280 11.86 -7.82 -13.13
C LEU A 280 11.67 -7.10 -14.46
N LEU A 281 10.62 -7.42 -15.23
CA LEU A 281 10.36 -6.81 -16.53
C LEU A 281 10.09 -5.30 -16.42
N THR A 282 9.38 -4.89 -15.35
CA THR A 282 9.01 -3.49 -15.12
C THR A 282 10.21 -2.64 -14.71
N ARG A 283 11.17 -3.20 -13.94
CA ARG A 283 12.29 -2.45 -13.36
C ARG A 283 13.64 -2.67 -14.03
N LEU A 284 13.75 -3.62 -14.95
CA LEU A 284 15.01 -3.89 -15.64
C LEU A 284 15.50 -2.66 -16.41
N ARG A 285 16.77 -2.31 -16.19
CA ARG A 285 17.46 -1.24 -16.91
C ARG A 285 18.41 -1.82 -17.94
N TRP A 286 18.54 -1.13 -19.07
CA TRP A 286 19.41 -1.52 -20.17
C TRP A 286 20.60 -0.56 -20.26
N GLY A 287 21.78 -1.10 -20.54
CA GLY A 287 22.96 -0.33 -20.87
C GLY A 287 22.91 0.22 -22.30
N PRO A 288 23.80 1.16 -22.67
CA PRO A 288 23.84 1.74 -24.02
C PRO A 288 24.06 0.73 -25.14
N ASN A 289 24.65 -0.43 -24.82
CA ASN A 289 24.92 -1.52 -25.74
C ASN A 289 23.76 -2.52 -25.89
N GLY A 290 22.64 -2.30 -25.19
CA GLY A 290 21.48 -3.19 -25.18
C GLY A 290 21.60 -4.41 -24.26
N ASP A 291 22.67 -4.51 -23.46
CA ASP A 291 22.79 -5.51 -22.40
C ASP A 291 22.03 -5.07 -21.13
N PRO A 292 21.56 -6.02 -20.30
CA PRO A 292 20.99 -5.66 -18.99
C PRO A 292 22.06 -5.00 -18.12
N TYR A 293 21.67 -3.94 -17.41
CA TYR A 293 22.51 -3.31 -16.40
C TYR A 293 22.83 -4.32 -15.28
N VAL A 294 24.09 -4.35 -14.85
CA VAL A 294 24.55 -5.27 -13.80
C VAL A 294 25.15 -4.44 -12.67
N PRO A 295 24.48 -4.31 -11.50
CA PRO A 295 25.02 -3.60 -10.36
C PRO A 295 26.38 -4.17 -9.95
N GLY A 296 27.36 -3.29 -9.74
CA GLY A 296 28.76 -3.67 -9.51
C GLY A 296 29.41 -4.24 -10.77
N ASN A 297 29.33 -5.56 -10.96
CA ASN A 297 29.75 -6.26 -12.18
C ASN A 297 29.30 -7.73 -12.15
N LEU A 298 29.50 -8.46 -13.26
CA LEU A 298 29.10 -9.87 -13.36
C LEU A 298 29.78 -10.78 -12.33
N GLU A 299 31.04 -10.51 -11.94
CA GLU A 299 31.77 -11.32 -10.94
C GLU A 299 31.13 -11.28 -9.55
N VAL A 300 30.53 -10.14 -9.17
CA VAL A 300 29.74 -10.05 -7.94
C VAL A 300 28.56 -11.03 -8.00
N TRP A 301 27.81 -11.03 -9.09
CA TRP A 301 26.63 -11.88 -9.24
C TRP A 301 26.95 -13.37 -9.31
N LYS A 302 28.12 -13.75 -9.85
CA LYS A 302 28.61 -15.13 -9.73
C LYS A 302 28.70 -15.57 -8.28
N LYS A 303 29.25 -14.72 -7.41
CA LYS A 303 29.36 -14.98 -5.97
C LYS A 303 28.00 -14.99 -5.28
N VAL A 304 27.11 -14.05 -5.62
CA VAL A 304 25.74 -13.99 -5.05
C VAL A 304 24.99 -15.30 -5.29
N PHE A 305 25.01 -15.83 -6.51
CA PHE A 305 24.35 -17.09 -6.83
C PHE A 305 25.03 -18.33 -6.20
N GLN A 306 26.30 -18.22 -5.79
CA GLN A 306 27.03 -19.28 -5.09
C GLN A 306 26.80 -19.28 -3.57
N GLN A 307 26.10 -18.29 -3.02
CA GLN A 307 25.77 -18.24 -1.60
C GLN A 307 24.85 -19.41 -1.20
N LYS A 308 24.91 -19.77 0.09
CA LYS A 308 24.08 -20.84 0.64
C LYS A 308 22.60 -20.45 0.54
N THR A 309 21.78 -21.35 0.00
CA THR A 309 20.34 -21.19 -0.15
C THR A 309 19.65 -22.55 -0.04
N ASP A 310 18.42 -22.54 0.49
CA ASP A 310 17.59 -23.73 0.59
C ASP A 310 16.88 -24.05 -0.73
N SER A 311 16.77 -23.07 -1.63
CA SER A 311 16.17 -23.24 -2.96
C SER A 311 17.05 -24.11 -3.84
N LYS A 312 16.46 -25.18 -4.40
CA LYS A 312 17.16 -26.08 -5.33
C LYS A 312 17.50 -25.38 -6.65
N ILE A 313 16.57 -24.59 -7.20
CA ILE A 313 16.79 -23.91 -8.49
C ILE A 313 17.90 -22.86 -8.38
N ILE A 314 17.95 -22.10 -7.29
CA ILE A 314 19.04 -21.13 -7.07
C ILE A 314 20.38 -21.85 -6.95
N ARG A 315 20.46 -22.98 -6.21
CA ARG A 315 21.70 -23.80 -6.13
C ARG A 315 22.14 -24.33 -7.50
N ASP A 316 21.21 -24.75 -8.34
CA ASP A 316 21.49 -25.26 -9.69
C ASP A 316 22.08 -24.16 -10.59
N TRP A 317 21.52 -22.96 -10.52
CA TRP A 317 22.06 -21.78 -11.20
C TRP A 317 23.39 -21.30 -10.62
N GLY A 318 23.57 -21.38 -9.30
CA GLY A 318 24.85 -21.11 -8.63
C GLY A 318 26.01 -21.96 -9.16
N ARG A 319 25.75 -23.24 -9.44
CA ARG A 319 26.75 -24.13 -10.09
C ARG A 319 27.11 -23.69 -11.51
N ARG A 320 26.16 -23.12 -12.25
CA ARG A 320 26.37 -22.60 -13.62
C ARG A 320 27.04 -21.23 -13.62
N ALA A 321 26.82 -20.44 -12.57
CA ALA A 321 27.26 -19.05 -12.48
C ALA A 321 28.77 -18.89 -12.64
N ALA A 322 29.56 -19.87 -12.21
CA ALA A 322 31.02 -19.88 -12.39
C ALA A 322 31.46 -19.68 -13.86
N TYR A 323 30.63 -20.09 -14.81
CA TYR A 323 30.94 -20.06 -16.25
C TYR A 323 30.27 -18.89 -17.00
N TRP A 324 29.59 -17.97 -16.30
CA TRP A 324 28.99 -16.81 -16.96
C TRP A 324 30.05 -15.88 -17.56
N LYS A 325 29.83 -15.43 -18.78
CA LYS A 325 30.70 -14.55 -19.56
C LYS A 325 30.01 -13.25 -19.97
N HIS A 326 28.67 -13.22 -20.01
CA HIS A 326 27.90 -12.08 -20.48
C HIS A 326 26.70 -11.76 -19.56
N PRO A 327 26.30 -10.48 -19.43
CA PRO A 327 25.15 -10.06 -18.61
C PRO A 327 23.83 -10.77 -18.91
N GLY A 328 23.59 -11.16 -20.17
CA GLY A 328 22.39 -11.91 -20.56
C GLY A 328 22.18 -13.21 -19.76
N GLN A 329 23.27 -13.88 -19.36
CA GLN A 329 23.18 -15.12 -18.57
C GLN A 329 22.74 -14.88 -17.12
N LEU A 330 23.01 -13.69 -16.58
CA LEU A 330 22.43 -13.27 -15.30
C LEU A 330 20.92 -13.05 -15.46
N LEU A 331 20.48 -12.38 -16.52
CA LEU A 331 19.06 -12.17 -16.79
C LEU A 331 18.31 -13.49 -16.99
N GLU A 332 18.90 -14.47 -17.68
CA GLU A 332 18.36 -15.83 -17.78
C GLU A 332 18.14 -16.47 -16.40
N ALA A 333 19.14 -16.36 -15.52
CA ALA A 333 19.06 -16.91 -14.17
C ALA A 333 18.00 -16.20 -13.32
N LEU A 334 17.89 -14.87 -13.44
CA LEU A 334 16.86 -14.06 -12.77
C LEU A 334 15.46 -14.43 -13.25
N CYS A 335 15.26 -14.61 -14.56
CA CYS A 335 14.00 -15.10 -15.12
C CYS A 335 13.66 -16.48 -14.60
N ALA A 336 14.64 -17.37 -14.46
CA ALA A 336 14.40 -18.73 -14.00
C ALA A 336 14.01 -18.83 -12.52
N ILE A 337 14.49 -17.91 -11.67
CA ILE A 337 14.18 -17.90 -10.23
C ILE A 337 13.02 -16.98 -9.87
N SER A 338 12.40 -16.30 -10.84
CA SER A 338 11.37 -15.29 -10.58
C SER A 338 10.05 -15.85 -10.02
N ARG A 339 9.87 -17.16 -10.09
CA ARG A 339 8.75 -17.90 -9.50
C ARG A 339 9.00 -18.36 -8.07
N GLU A 340 10.21 -18.20 -7.54
CA GLU A 340 10.52 -18.59 -6.17
C GLU A 340 9.85 -17.62 -5.18
N PRO A 341 8.98 -18.09 -4.27
CA PRO A 341 8.29 -17.23 -3.31
C PRO A 341 9.25 -16.89 -2.15
N THR A 342 10.13 -15.92 -2.39
CA THR A 342 11.11 -15.45 -1.39
C THR A 342 11.18 -13.93 -1.37
N ASP A 343 11.34 -13.38 -0.16
CA ASP A 343 11.53 -11.94 0.04
C ASP A 343 13.02 -11.56 0.13
N ALA A 344 13.92 -12.55 0.04
CA ALA A 344 15.36 -12.37 0.32
C ALA A 344 16.27 -13.26 -0.57
N GLY A 345 16.09 -13.22 -1.89
CA GLY A 345 16.89 -13.98 -2.87
C GLY A 345 17.70 -13.12 -3.83
N PRO A 346 18.45 -13.74 -4.77
CA PRO A 346 19.23 -13.01 -5.77
C PRO A 346 18.38 -12.06 -6.63
N LEU A 347 17.11 -12.38 -6.89
CA LEU A 347 16.20 -11.49 -7.60
C LEU A 347 15.90 -10.22 -6.79
N GLN A 348 15.53 -10.35 -5.52
CA GLN A 348 15.25 -9.21 -4.65
C GLN A 348 16.50 -8.35 -4.45
N SER A 349 17.67 -8.99 -4.29
CA SER A 349 18.96 -8.29 -4.28
C SER A 349 19.20 -7.53 -5.58
N TYR A 350 18.90 -8.13 -6.74
CA TYR A 350 19.11 -7.48 -8.03
C TYR A 350 18.23 -6.25 -8.20
N LEU A 351 16.93 -6.37 -7.85
CA LEU A 351 15.98 -5.26 -7.91
C LEU A 351 16.43 -4.11 -7.00
N MET A 352 16.72 -4.38 -5.72
CA MET A 352 17.20 -3.35 -4.78
C MET A 352 18.50 -2.69 -5.23
N LEU A 353 19.53 -3.47 -5.55
CA LEU A 353 20.85 -2.93 -5.89
C LEU A 353 20.85 -2.20 -7.24
N SER A 354 19.96 -2.56 -8.17
CA SER A 354 19.75 -1.82 -9.42
C SER A 354 19.10 -0.46 -9.19
N GLU A 355 18.18 -0.35 -8.22
CA GLU A 355 17.59 0.93 -7.84
C GLU A 355 18.58 1.82 -7.07
N LEU A 356 19.42 1.25 -6.19
CA LEU A 356 20.48 1.98 -5.48
C LEU A 356 21.43 2.71 -6.44
N ASP A 357 21.95 1.98 -7.44
CA ASP A 357 22.77 2.59 -8.50
C ASP A 357 21.95 3.48 -9.42
N GLY A 358 20.65 3.19 -9.50
CA GLY A 358 19.81 3.75 -10.54
C GLY A 358 19.51 5.23 -10.37
N LYS A 359 19.56 5.71 -9.13
CA LYS A 359 19.41 7.11 -8.72
C LYS A 359 20.76 7.85 -8.60
N ARG A 360 21.89 7.20 -8.87
CA ARG A 360 23.24 7.77 -8.83
C ARG A 360 23.72 8.18 -10.22
N SER A 361 24.58 9.19 -10.27
CA SER A 361 25.33 9.53 -11.49
C SER A 361 26.20 8.33 -11.91
N PRO A 362 26.58 8.18 -13.19
CA PRO A 362 27.47 7.10 -13.61
C PRO A 362 28.80 7.05 -12.84
N GLU A 363 29.33 8.21 -12.44
CA GLU A 363 30.58 8.33 -11.68
C GLU A 363 30.43 7.92 -10.20
N ASP A 364 29.24 8.12 -9.63
CA ASP A 364 28.94 7.86 -8.21
C ASP A 364 28.28 6.49 -7.95
N ARG A 365 28.19 5.64 -8.96
CA ARG A 365 27.68 4.26 -8.82
C ARG A 365 28.53 3.44 -7.85
N LEU A 366 27.89 2.50 -7.16
CA LEU A 366 28.52 1.72 -6.12
C LEU A 366 29.65 0.84 -6.67
N ARG A 367 30.75 0.77 -5.93
CA ARG A 367 31.87 -0.10 -6.29
C ARG A 367 31.48 -1.58 -6.15
N PRO A 368 32.05 -2.49 -6.97
CA PRO A 368 31.75 -3.92 -6.90
C PRO A 368 31.91 -4.53 -5.50
N GLU A 369 32.86 -4.04 -4.71
CA GLU A 369 33.09 -4.48 -3.32
C GLU A 369 31.91 -4.14 -2.41
N THR A 370 31.35 -2.93 -2.55
CA THR A 370 30.18 -2.47 -1.77
C THR A 370 28.93 -3.24 -2.18
N VAL A 371 28.73 -3.47 -3.49
CA VAL A 371 27.62 -4.28 -4.00
C VAL A 371 27.71 -5.72 -3.47
N ALA A 372 28.91 -6.32 -3.48
CA ALA A 372 29.13 -7.65 -2.92
C ALA A 372 28.85 -7.70 -1.41
N LEU A 373 29.26 -6.66 -0.67
CA LEU A 373 29.01 -6.53 0.77
C LEU A 373 27.51 -6.47 1.06
N LEU A 374 26.77 -5.57 0.38
CA LEU A 374 25.32 -5.44 0.51
C LEU A 374 24.61 -6.76 0.19
N ALA A 375 24.96 -7.38 -0.93
CA ALA A 375 24.35 -8.64 -1.35
C ALA A 375 24.62 -9.78 -0.36
N SER A 376 25.83 -9.86 0.23
CA SER A 376 26.17 -10.90 1.23
C SER A 376 25.39 -10.79 2.54
N LYS A 377 24.85 -9.60 2.83
CA LYS A 377 24.10 -9.29 4.05
C LYS A 377 22.61 -9.02 3.78
N PHE A 378 22.14 -9.23 2.55
CA PHE A 378 20.81 -8.86 2.10
C PHE A 378 19.70 -9.50 2.93
N SER A 379 19.76 -10.80 3.19
CA SER A 379 18.73 -11.51 3.97
C SER A 379 18.57 -11.02 5.41
N GLU A 380 19.58 -10.34 5.93
CA GLU A 380 19.60 -9.78 7.28
C GLU A 380 19.10 -8.34 7.29
N PHE A 381 19.61 -7.49 6.38
CA PHE A 381 19.43 -6.03 6.45
C PHE A 381 18.72 -5.38 5.24
N SER A 382 18.13 -6.14 4.30
CA SER A 382 17.52 -5.62 3.06
C SER A 382 16.57 -4.42 3.26
N ASP A 383 15.70 -4.45 4.26
CA ASP A 383 14.76 -3.36 4.53
C ASP A 383 15.44 -2.07 4.99
N GLN A 384 16.67 -2.16 5.51
CA GLN A 384 17.47 -1.00 5.86
C GLN A 384 18.09 -0.33 4.64
N TYR A 385 18.27 -1.06 3.52
CA TYR A 385 18.96 -0.53 2.34
C TYR A 385 18.16 0.55 1.61
N LEU A 386 16.86 0.65 1.89
CA LEU A 386 15.98 1.71 1.40
C LEU A 386 16.51 3.13 1.72
N VAL A 387 17.30 3.29 2.78
CA VAL A 387 17.94 4.58 3.08
C VAL A 387 18.91 5.01 1.96
N PHE A 388 19.59 4.06 1.32
CA PHE A 388 20.60 4.35 0.30
C PHE A 388 19.99 4.57 -1.09
N SER A 389 18.75 4.12 -1.32
CA SER A 389 17.99 4.44 -2.55
C SER A 389 17.33 5.81 -2.43
N GLU A 390 16.84 6.14 -1.22
CA GLU A 390 16.25 7.46 -0.93
C GLU A 390 17.31 8.56 -0.91
N PHE A 391 18.50 8.30 -0.36
CA PHE A 391 19.60 9.25 -0.26
C PHE A 391 20.82 8.76 -1.07
N PRO A 392 20.84 8.95 -2.40
CA PRO A 392 21.93 8.48 -3.26
C PRO A 392 23.27 9.19 -3.00
N ASP A 393 23.29 10.31 -2.26
CA ASP A 393 24.52 11.00 -1.87
C ASP A 393 25.34 10.25 -0.80
N LEU A 394 24.75 9.22 -0.16
CA LEU A 394 25.47 8.37 0.79
C LEU A 394 26.42 7.44 0.02
N ASP A 395 27.72 7.62 0.19
CA ASP A 395 28.75 6.93 -0.58
C ASP A 395 29.04 5.49 -0.11
N ASP A 396 29.97 4.80 -0.79
CA ASP A 396 30.44 3.48 -0.41
C ASP A 396 30.95 3.39 1.04
N ALA A 397 31.60 4.45 1.55
CA ALA A 397 32.16 4.47 2.89
C ALA A 397 31.05 4.56 3.95
N SER A 398 30.02 5.36 3.69
CA SER A 398 28.81 5.47 4.51
C SER A 398 28.04 4.14 4.56
N ILE A 399 27.92 3.43 3.43
CA ILE A 399 27.30 2.10 3.38
C ILE A 399 28.11 1.07 4.16
N ALA A 400 29.43 1.03 3.96
CA ALA A 400 30.31 0.09 4.65
C ALA A 400 30.31 0.33 6.17
N ALA A 401 30.38 1.59 6.60
CA ALA A 401 30.26 1.98 8.00
C ALA A 401 28.92 1.57 8.59
N PHE A 402 27.83 1.73 7.83
CA PHE A 402 26.50 1.24 8.23
C PHE A 402 26.48 -0.24 8.53
N LEU A 403 26.90 -1.04 7.56
CA LEU A 403 26.91 -2.50 7.68
C LEU A 403 27.83 -3.00 8.81
N GLN A 404 28.94 -2.32 9.05
CA GLN A 404 29.83 -2.60 10.17
C GLN A 404 29.14 -2.37 11.53
N VAL A 405 28.48 -1.21 11.70
CA VAL A 405 27.78 -0.87 12.94
C VAL A 405 26.62 -1.83 13.20
N VAL A 406 25.73 -2.05 12.23
CA VAL A 406 24.57 -2.94 12.45
C VAL A 406 24.98 -4.38 12.72
N THR A 407 26.04 -4.87 12.07
CA THR A 407 26.62 -6.19 12.37
C THR A 407 27.16 -6.25 13.80
N GLY A 408 27.87 -5.20 14.25
CA GLY A 408 28.39 -5.09 15.61
C GLY A 408 27.29 -5.06 16.67
N LEU A 409 26.23 -4.29 16.43
CA LEU A 409 25.06 -4.21 17.31
C LEU A 409 24.32 -5.56 17.38
N ASN A 410 24.12 -6.22 16.24
CA ASN A 410 23.46 -7.53 16.20
C ASN A 410 24.23 -8.61 17.00
N GLY A 411 25.57 -8.50 17.04
CA GLY A 411 26.46 -9.40 17.76
C GLY A 411 26.51 -9.22 19.29
N ILE A 412 25.81 -8.24 19.88
CA ILE A 412 25.78 -8.04 21.34
C ILE A 412 25.09 -9.23 22.02
N SER A 413 25.81 -9.95 22.89
CA SER A 413 25.31 -11.18 23.52
C SER A 413 24.24 -10.94 24.60
N LYS A 414 24.25 -9.79 25.26
CA LYS A 414 23.24 -9.44 26.28
C LYS A 414 22.00 -8.89 25.58
N ASN A 415 20.92 -9.67 25.49
CA ASN A 415 19.69 -9.29 24.78
C ASN A 415 19.14 -7.92 25.17
N THR A 416 19.08 -7.59 26.47
CA THR A 416 18.57 -6.30 26.93
C THR A 416 19.46 -5.12 26.48
N LEU A 417 20.78 -5.28 26.48
CA LEU A 417 21.69 -4.26 25.94
C LEU A 417 21.55 -4.17 24.41
N ARG A 418 21.43 -5.32 23.74
CA ARG A 418 21.24 -5.41 22.29
C ARG A 418 19.97 -4.68 21.84
N GLY A 419 18.82 -4.96 22.45
CA GLY A 419 17.55 -4.33 22.11
C GLY A 419 17.58 -2.82 22.33
N ASN A 420 18.16 -2.36 23.44
CA ASN A 420 18.35 -0.93 23.70
C ASN A 420 19.31 -0.28 22.68
N ALA A 421 20.38 -0.96 22.31
CA ALA A 421 21.36 -0.44 21.35
C ALA A 421 20.79 -0.35 19.94
N ILE A 422 20.10 -1.40 19.47
CA ILE A 422 19.38 -1.40 18.18
C ILE A 422 18.34 -0.29 18.18
N GLY A 423 17.51 -0.18 19.22
CA GLY A 423 16.47 0.84 19.29
C GLY A 423 17.00 2.28 19.29
N THR A 424 18.03 2.56 20.09
CA THR A 424 18.67 3.89 20.13
C THR A 424 19.30 4.25 18.78
N PHE A 425 20.00 3.29 18.16
CA PHE A 425 20.64 3.48 16.86
C PHE A 425 19.60 3.73 15.76
N GLN A 426 18.61 2.85 15.63
CA GLN A 426 17.54 2.96 14.63
C GLN A 426 16.73 4.24 14.81
N ALA A 427 16.43 4.64 16.05
CA ALA A 427 15.73 5.90 16.30
C ALA A 427 16.57 7.12 15.88
N SER A 428 17.89 7.08 16.10
CA SER A 428 18.80 8.14 15.66
C SER A 428 18.86 8.23 14.13
N VAL A 429 18.94 7.08 13.44
CA VAL A 429 18.88 6.99 11.98
C VAL A 429 17.54 7.49 11.44
N GLY A 430 16.43 7.11 12.06
CA GLY A 430 15.10 7.56 11.65
C GLY A 430 14.90 9.07 11.80
N LEU A 431 15.39 9.66 12.90
CA LEU A 431 15.40 11.13 13.06
C LEU A 431 16.26 11.80 11.99
N TRP A 432 17.44 11.25 11.66
CA TRP A 432 18.26 11.75 10.57
C TRP A 432 17.53 11.70 9.22
N GLN A 433 16.85 10.59 8.90
CA GLN A 433 16.06 10.46 7.67
C GLN A 433 14.94 11.50 7.60
N ILE A 434 14.27 11.76 8.73
CA ILE A 434 13.21 12.78 8.82
C ILE A 434 13.78 14.17 8.51
N LEU A 435 14.90 14.57 9.13
CA LEU A 435 15.50 15.89 8.91
C LEU A 435 16.08 16.03 7.50
N ALA A 436 16.69 14.96 6.96
CA ALA A 436 17.18 14.93 5.58
C ALA A 436 16.02 15.10 4.57
N ARG A 437 14.90 14.38 4.75
CA ARG A 437 13.72 14.47 3.88
C ARG A 437 13.07 15.85 3.89
N GLN A 438 13.09 16.52 5.05
CA GLN A 438 12.54 17.88 5.20
C GLN A 438 13.50 18.97 4.69
N GLY A 439 14.74 18.62 4.33
CA GLY A 439 15.76 19.58 3.91
C GLY A 439 16.42 20.35 5.05
N GLU A 440 16.15 19.97 6.30
CA GLU A 440 16.77 20.55 7.50
C GLU A 440 18.26 20.20 7.58
N ILE A 441 18.64 19.02 7.08
CA ILE A 441 20.05 18.70 6.80
C ILE A 441 20.31 19.07 5.34
N PRO A 442 21.20 20.04 5.05
CA PRO A 442 21.52 20.42 3.68
C PRO A 442 22.08 19.24 2.89
N GLY A 443 21.74 19.14 1.59
CA GLY A 443 22.18 18.04 0.72
C GLY A 443 23.69 17.75 0.78
N ALA A 444 24.51 18.80 0.73
CA ALA A 444 25.97 18.69 0.81
C ALA A 444 26.50 18.14 2.15
N ALA A 445 25.69 18.17 3.22
CA ALA A 445 26.04 17.66 4.55
C ALA A 445 25.49 16.25 4.82
N LEU A 446 24.71 15.65 3.90
CA LEU A 446 24.07 14.34 4.13
C LEU A 446 25.10 13.24 4.43
N ASN A 447 26.10 13.08 3.57
CA ASN A 447 27.11 12.02 3.72
C ASN A 447 27.95 12.17 5.00
N ASP A 448 28.42 13.39 5.29
CA ASP A 448 29.25 13.67 6.47
C ASP A 448 28.45 13.56 7.78
N SER A 449 27.23 14.11 7.83
CA SER A 449 26.36 14.01 9.00
C SER A 449 25.95 12.56 9.30
N TRP A 450 25.70 11.74 8.26
CA TRP A 450 25.45 10.31 8.39
C TRP A 450 26.63 9.60 9.07
N GLN A 451 27.85 9.79 8.57
CA GLN A 451 29.04 9.15 9.15
C GLN A 451 29.27 9.55 10.62
N LYS A 452 29.07 10.84 10.94
CA LYS A 452 29.19 11.38 12.30
C LYS A 452 28.13 10.81 13.25
N LEU A 453 26.88 10.70 12.79
CA LEU A 453 25.77 10.11 13.54
C LEU A 453 26.06 8.64 13.93
N MET A 454 26.66 7.89 13.01
CA MET A 454 26.92 6.46 13.16
C MET A 454 28.12 6.12 14.05
N ARG A 455 29.17 6.95 13.99
CA ARG A 455 30.46 6.72 14.66
C ARG A 455 30.36 6.33 16.15
N PRO A 456 29.50 6.94 16.98
CA PRO A 456 29.39 6.60 18.40
C PRO A 456 28.94 5.15 18.66
N PHE A 457 28.25 4.52 17.71
CA PHE A 457 27.73 3.15 17.85
C PHE A 457 28.71 2.06 17.41
N GLY A 458 29.92 2.41 16.95
CA GLY A 458 30.90 1.45 16.44
C GLY A 458 31.33 0.36 17.44
N LYS A 459 31.27 0.64 18.75
CA LYS A 459 31.54 -0.36 19.80
C LYS A 459 30.74 -0.07 21.07
N ILE A 460 29.70 -0.88 21.32
CA ILE A 460 28.85 -0.80 22.52
C ILE A 460 29.05 -2.05 23.38
N GLY A 461 29.70 -1.90 24.54
CA GLY A 461 29.93 -2.97 25.51
C GLY A 461 29.16 -2.84 26.82
N SER A 462 28.62 -1.66 27.12
CA SER A 462 27.86 -1.38 28.35
C SER A 462 26.73 -0.37 28.13
N SER A 463 25.78 -0.32 29.08
CA SER A 463 24.67 0.64 29.03
C SER A 463 25.15 2.09 29.15
N THR A 464 26.24 2.35 29.89
CA THR A 464 26.83 3.69 29.98
C THR A 464 27.38 4.15 28.63
N GLN A 465 28.11 3.26 27.91
CA GLN A 465 28.58 3.56 26.55
C GLN A 465 27.42 3.80 25.60
N LEU A 466 26.34 3.04 25.73
CA LEU A 466 25.14 3.23 24.93
C LEU A 466 24.47 4.59 25.17
N PHE A 467 24.31 4.98 26.44
CA PHE A 467 23.77 6.31 26.79
C PHE A 467 24.62 7.44 26.20
N ASP A 468 25.95 7.33 26.29
CA ASP A 468 26.88 8.27 25.67
C ASP A 468 26.78 8.31 24.14
N ALA A 469 26.64 7.15 23.51
CA ALA A 469 26.47 7.05 22.07
C ALA A 469 25.18 7.73 21.60
N GLY A 470 24.04 7.46 22.25
CA GLY A 470 22.76 8.11 21.94
C GLY A 470 22.81 9.62 22.13
N ARG A 471 23.39 10.09 23.24
CA ARG A 471 23.57 11.54 23.49
C ARG A 471 24.46 12.19 22.42
N THR A 472 25.54 11.53 22.02
CA THR A 472 26.46 12.07 21.01
C THR A 472 25.79 12.11 19.64
N ALA A 473 25.07 11.06 19.25
CA ALA A 473 24.31 11.03 18.01
C ALA A 473 23.26 12.15 17.94
N LEU A 474 22.55 12.42 19.03
CA LEU A 474 21.60 13.53 19.11
C LEU A 474 22.26 14.90 18.94
N LYS A 475 23.46 15.10 19.51
CA LYS A 475 24.25 16.33 19.32
C LYS A 475 24.71 16.51 17.88
N GLU A 476 25.20 15.45 17.25
CA GLU A 476 25.61 15.49 15.84
C GLU A 476 24.41 15.77 14.92
N LEU A 477 23.25 15.19 15.23
CA LEU A 477 22.00 15.47 14.52
C LEU A 477 21.60 16.95 14.62
N ALA A 478 21.58 17.50 15.84
CA ALA A 478 21.26 18.91 16.06
C ALA A 478 22.28 19.84 15.39
N LEU A 479 23.57 19.48 15.42
CA LEU A 479 24.65 20.23 14.77
C LEU A 479 24.47 20.25 13.25
N ALA A 480 24.13 19.10 12.65
CA ALA A 480 23.91 18.98 11.21
C ALA A 480 22.71 19.80 10.73
N ALA A 481 21.64 19.84 11.51
CA ALA A 481 20.42 20.56 11.15
C ALA A 481 20.48 22.08 11.46
N THR A 482 21.08 22.46 12.60
CA THR A 482 20.98 23.84 13.11
C THR A 482 22.31 24.59 13.21
N GLY A 483 23.43 23.92 12.96
CA GLY A 483 24.77 24.46 13.24
C GLY A 483 25.10 24.56 14.74
N LYS A 484 24.22 24.08 15.63
CA LYS A 484 24.40 24.10 17.09
C LYS A 484 24.20 22.70 17.66
N ALA A 485 25.06 22.30 18.60
CA ALA A 485 24.98 20.99 19.25
C ALA A 485 23.92 20.91 20.37
N ASP A 486 23.04 21.90 20.50
CA ASP A 486 22.03 21.97 21.54
C ASP A 486 20.75 21.26 21.09
N ALA A 487 20.29 20.28 21.88
CA ALA A 487 19.28 19.32 21.50
C ALA A 487 18.19 19.16 22.57
N SER A 488 17.66 20.28 23.06
CA SER A 488 16.50 20.25 23.96
C SER A 488 15.28 19.60 23.30
N GLN A 489 14.35 19.08 24.11
CA GLN A 489 13.19 18.37 23.57
C GLN A 489 12.38 19.24 22.61
N ASP A 490 12.05 20.47 23.01
CA ASP A 490 11.29 21.39 22.17
C ASP A 490 12.00 21.76 20.87
N LYS A 491 13.33 21.86 20.87
CA LYS A 491 14.08 22.13 19.63
C LYS A 491 13.99 20.97 18.65
N ILE A 492 14.12 19.74 19.16
CA ILE A 492 13.97 18.54 18.33
C ILE A 492 12.53 18.43 17.81
N ILE A 493 11.53 18.67 18.67
CA ILE A 493 10.11 18.65 18.24
C ILE A 493 9.85 19.71 17.16
N ASN A 494 10.41 20.92 17.29
CA ASN A 494 10.27 21.96 16.28
C ASN A 494 10.90 21.57 14.93
N LEU A 495 12.06 20.91 14.95
CA LEU A 495 12.68 20.38 13.72
C LEU A 495 11.86 19.24 13.09
N LEU A 496 11.22 18.40 13.91
CA LEU A 496 10.34 17.34 13.43
C LEU A 496 9.02 17.88 12.87
N ALA A 497 8.53 19.00 13.39
CA ALA A 497 7.33 19.64 12.87
C ALA A 497 7.53 20.22 11.47
N GLY A 498 8.73 20.73 11.17
CA GLY A 498 9.12 21.18 9.85
C GLY A 498 10.09 22.37 9.84
N PRO A 499 10.56 22.77 8.65
CA PRO A 499 11.48 23.89 8.49
C PRO A 499 10.85 25.21 8.94
N PRO A 500 11.67 26.19 9.39
CA PRO A 500 11.20 27.49 9.85
C PRO A 500 10.30 28.20 8.83
N GLN A 501 9.14 28.65 9.29
CA GLN A 501 8.13 29.32 8.46
C GLN A 501 8.02 30.80 8.78
N SER A 502 7.86 31.63 7.75
CA SER A 502 7.72 33.09 7.90
C SER A 502 6.27 33.58 7.87
N ALA A 503 5.38 32.87 7.16
CA ALA A 503 3.96 33.23 7.05
C ALA A 503 3.19 32.86 8.34
N PRO A 504 2.27 33.71 8.84
CA PRO A 504 1.51 33.43 10.07
C PRO A 504 0.67 32.14 10.02
N GLU A 505 0.11 31.80 8.86
CA GLU A 505 -0.63 30.55 8.68
C GLU A 505 0.29 29.33 8.76
N ALA A 506 1.42 29.37 8.06
CA ALA A 506 2.43 28.33 8.10
C ALA A 506 3.00 28.12 9.52
N GLN A 507 3.22 29.20 10.28
CA GLN A 507 3.62 29.13 11.70
C GLN A 507 2.57 28.45 12.58
N ARG A 508 1.27 28.72 12.35
CA ARG A 508 0.18 28.04 13.07
C ARG A 508 0.12 26.55 12.76
N ILE A 509 0.35 26.16 11.50
CA ILE A 509 0.38 24.74 11.12
C ILE A 509 1.62 24.03 11.66
N HIS A 510 2.76 24.72 11.71
CA HIS A 510 3.97 24.20 12.32
C HIS A 510 3.75 23.93 13.82
N GLU A 511 3.20 24.90 14.56
CA GLU A 511 2.88 24.74 15.98
C GLU A 511 1.83 23.65 16.23
N LEU A 512 0.82 23.53 15.34
CA LEU A 512 -0.15 22.44 15.41
C LEU A 512 0.51 21.07 15.33
N ILE A 513 1.46 20.88 14.40
CA ILE A 513 2.19 19.62 14.25
C ILE A 513 3.13 19.39 15.44
N ALA A 514 3.85 20.42 15.90
CA ALA A 514 4.69 20.34 17.09
C ALA A 514 3.87 19.92 18.34
N THR A 515 2.67 20.49 18.50
CA THR A 515 1.74 20.16 19.59
C THR A 515 1.24 18.71 19.50
N ARG A 516 0.94 18.20 18.29
CA ARG A 516 0.59 16.79 18.11
C ARG A 516 1.73 15.85 18.49
N ILE A 517 2.96 16.19 18.11
CA ILE A 517 4.14 15.42 18.51
C ILE A 517 4.26 15.39 20.04
N ARG A 518 4.13 16.54 20.72
CA ARG A 518 4.13 16.60 22.20
C ARG A 518 3.03 15.71 22.79
N SER A 519 1.80 15.80 22.27
CA SER A 519 0.66 14.99 22.73
C SER A 519 0.93 13.49 22.65
N VAL A 520 1.64 13.00 21.62
CA VAL A 520 2.00 11.58 21.53
C VAL A 520 3.03 11.22 22.61
N LEU A 521 4.06 12.04 22.82
CA LEU A 521 5.06 11.78 23.88
C LEU A 521 4.42 11.75 25.28
N ASP A 522 3.49 12.67 25.53
CA ASP A 522 2.74 12.78 26.77
C ASP A 522 1.78 11.58 26.96
N GLY A 523 1.03 11.20 25.91
CA GLY A 523 0.15 10.03 25.92
C GLY A 523 0.89 8.72 26.14
N GLN A 524 2.14 8.62 25.66
CA GLN A 524 3.05 7.50 25.91
C GLN A 524 3.79 7.60 27.27
N ARG A 525 3.62 8.70 28.02
CA ARG A 525 4.30 8.99 29.29
C ARG A 525 5.81 8.76 29.18
N LEU A 526 6.43 9.36 28.17
CA LEU A 526 7.87 9.28 27.93
C LEU A 526 8.59 10.34 28.76
N VAL A 527 9.76 9.99 29.29
CA VAL A 527 10.60 10.93 30.05
C VAL A 527 11.17 11.96 29.08
N SER A 528 11.15 13.25 29.45
CA SER A 528 11.63 14.29 28.54
C SER A 528 13.14 14.14 28.23
N LEU A 529 13.54 14.53 27.01
CA LEU A 529 14.97 14.57 26.65
C LEU A 529 15.75 15.50 27.59
N ASP A 530 15.18 16.62 27.98
CA ASP A 530 15.82 17.59 28.87
C ASP A 530 16.12 16.98 30.25
N THR A 531 15.15 16.25 30.82
CA THR A 531 15.32 15.50 32.07
C THR A 531 16.43 14.46 31.96
N LEU A 532 16.43 13.67 30.87
CA LEU A 532 17.43 12.61 30.66
C LEU A 532 18.85 13.17 30.49
N LEU A 533 18.99 14.25 29.72
CA LEU A 533 20.27 14.90 29.48
C LEU A 533 20.80 15.59 30.73
N ALA A 534 19.95 16.34 31.45
CA ALA A 534 20.31 17.00 32.70
C ALA A 534 20.71 16.00 33.79
N LEU A 535 19.93 14.92 33.96
CA LEU A 535 20.24 13.87 34.93
C LEU A 535 21.53 13.12 34.55
N GLY A 536 21.74 12.83 33.27
CA GLY A 536 22.95 12.18 32.78
C GLY A 536 24.20 13.04 32.92
N GLU A 537 24.07 14.37 32.80
CA GLU A 537 25.15 15.32 33.03
C GLU A 537 25.44 15.48 34.52
N GLY A 538 24.40 15.59 35.34
CA GLY A 538 24.54 15.65 36.80
C GLY A 538 25.18 14.41 37.42
N LEU A 539 24.88 13.21 36.91
CA LEU A 539 25.56 11.99 37.36
C LEU A 539 27.05 11.97 36.97
N ARG A 540 27.41 12.57 35.82
CA ARG A 540 28.81 12.68 35.36
C ARG A 540 29.60 13.63 36.25
N GLU A 541 29.08 14.82 36.50
CA GLU A 541 29.72 15.81 37.36
C GLU A 541 29.77 15.32 38.83
N GLY A 542 28.73 14.61 39.29
CA GLY A 542 28.73 13.94 40.60
C GLY A 542 29.85 12.91 40.72
N ALA A 543 30.10 12.11 39.69
CA ALA A 543 31.21 11.17 39.64
C ALA A 543 32.59 11.86 39.64
N GLN A 544 32.65 13.13 39.20
CA GLN A 544 33.84 13.98 39.21
C GLN A 544 33.97 14.83 40.49
N GLY A 545 33.05 14.68 41.45
CA GLY A 545 33.08 15.36 42.76
C GLY A 545 32.60 16.81 42.74
N THR A 546 31.84 17.23 41.71
CA THR A 546 31.57 18.65 41.42
C THR A 546 30.13 19.12 41.73
N ILE A 547 29.23 18.30 42.29
CA ILE A 547 27.78 18.61 42.42
C ILE A 547 27.18 18.56 43.85
N SER A 548 26.16 19.40 44.06
CA SER A 548 25.15 19.35 45.13
C SER A 548 23.93 18.48 44.74
N SER A 549 23.65 17.43 45.52
CA SER A 549 22.62 16.38 45.30
C SER A 549 21.15 16.85 45.25
N ASN A 550 20.83 18.07 45.67
CA ASN A 550 19.45 18.57 45.78
C ASN A 550 18.74 18.80 44.43
N ASN A 551 19.47 19.10 43.35
CA ASN A 551 18.87 19.39 42.04
C ASN A 551 18.54 18.12 41.22
N LEU A 552 19.12 16.97 41.56
CA LEU A 552 18.95 15.72 40.80
C LEU A 552 17.77 14.88 41.30
N LEU A 553 17.32 15.09 42.54
CA LEU A 553 16.23 14.31 43.13
C LEU A 553 14.87 14.48 42.44
N PRO A 554 14.45 15.71 42.04
CA PRO A 554 13.22 15.89 41.27
C PRO A 554 13.28 15.17 39.91
N LEU A 555 14.37 15.36 39.15
CA LEU A 555 14.57 14.74 37.84
C LEU A 555 14.59 13.20 37.90
N ALA A 556 15.18 12.63 38.96
CA ALA A 556 15.14 11.18 39.18
C ALA A 556 13.75 10.65 39.56
N GLY A 557 12.86 11.52 40.07
CA GLY A 557 11.46 11.21 40.34
C GLY A 557 10.63 11.05 39.07
N GLU A 558 10.88 11.90 38.06
CA GLU A 558 10.18 11.88 36.77
C GLU A 558 10.33 10.55 36.00
N LEU A 559 11.43 9.80 36.24
CA LEU A 559 11.62 8.45 35.69
C LEU A 559 10.54 7.42 36.11
N ARG A 560 9.66 7.79 37.05
CA ARG A 560 8.65 6.92 37.67
C ARG A 560 7.21 7.37 37.41
N GLU A 561 6.99 8.35 36.54
CA GLU A 561 5.64 8.88 36.26
C GLU A 561 4.73 7.91 35.49
N PHE A 562 5.26 6.79 34.99
CA PHE A 562 4.46 5.74 34.35
C PHE A 562 4.14 4.59 35.32
N GLU A 563 2.91 4.09 35.24
CA GLU A 563 2.46 2.89 35.95
C GLU A 563 2.12 1.79 34.95
N LEU A 564 2.46 0.54 35.29
CA LEU A 564 2.04 -0.62 34.50
C LEU A 564 0.56 -0.95 34.80
N PRO A 565 -0.24 -1.33 33.78
CA PRO A 565 -1.57 -1.89 34.00
C PRO A 565 -1.51 -3.06 34.98
N GLN A 566 -2.49 -3.14 35.88
CA GLN A 566 -2.54 -4.25 36.82
C GLN A 566 -2.63 -5.59 36.07
N PRO A 567 -1.79 -6.58 36.44
CA PRO A 567 -1.90 -7.95 35.98
C PRO A 567 -3.33 -8.51 36.08
N ILE A 568 -3.99 -8.75 34.94
CA ILE A 568 -5.29 -9.46 34.94
C ILE A 568 -5.09 -10.96 35.28
N PHE A 569 -3.92 -11.52 34.94
CA PHE A 569 -3.56 -12.93 35.13
C PHE A 569 -2.42 -13.10 36.13
N ARG A 570 -2.44 -14.20 36.92
CA ARG A 570 -1.29 -14.64 37.73
C ARG A 570 -0.19 -15.20 36.83
N ASN A 571 1.06 -15.20 37.29
CA ASN A 571 2.21 -15.67 36.48
C ASN A 571 2.01 -17.07 35.87
N SER A 572 1.46 -18.02 36.64
CA SER A 572 1.16 -19.37 36.15
C SER A 572 0.06 -19.44 35.09
N GLU A 573 -0.88 -18.49 35.10
CA GLU A 573 -1.92 -18.36 34.08
C GLU A 573 -1.36 -17.70 32.83
N ARG A 574 -0.48 -16.70 32.99
CA ARG A 574 0.22 -16.08 31.86
C ARG A 574 1.04 -17.08 31.05
N ASP A 575 1.79 -17.95 31.73
CA ASP A 575 2.59 -18.98 31.06
C ASP A 575 1.73 -20.01 30.29
N ARG A 576 0.44 -20.13 30.62
CA ARG A 576 -0.51 -21.03 29.92
C ARG A 576 -1.31 -20.32 28.82
N TRP A 577 -1.74 -19.09 29.06
CA TRP A 577 -2.70 -18.36 28.22
C TRP A 577 -2.02 -17.34 27.29
N ALA A 578 -0.79 -16.93 27.59
CA ALA A 578 -0.07 -15.86 26.87
C ALA A 578 1.45 -16.10 26.82
N ALA A 579 1.90 -17.36 26.72
CA ALA A 579 3.31 -17.71 26.61
C ALA A 579 3.99 -16.95 25.45
N GLY A 580 5.05 -16.19 25.76
CA GLY A 580 5.77 -15.35 24.80
C GLY A 580 5.23 -13.91 24.69
N ILE A 581 3.94 -13.68 24.90
CA ILE A 581 3.32 -12.36 24.64
C ILE A 581 3.62 -11.35 25.76
N TYR A 582 3.77 -11.79 27.01
CA TYR A 582 3.73 -10.88 28.18
C TYR A 582 5.09 -10.43 28.75
N ASN A 583 6.24 -10.95 28.31
CA ASN A 583 7.53 -10.68 28.99
C ASN A 583 8.39 -9.65 28.24
N ASN A 584 8.05 -8.36 28.33
CA ASN A 584 9.00 -7.32 27.92
C ASN A 584 9.99 -6.99 29.06
N ARG A 585 11.14 -7.67 29.04
CA ARG A 585 12.27 -7.45 29.98
C ARG A 585 12.73 -5.99 30.04
N HIS A 586 12.52 -5.22 28.96
CA HIS A 586 12.82 -3.79 28.92
C HIS A 586 11.96 -2.99 29.92
N THR A 587 10.65 -3.21 29.92
CA THR A 587 9.73 -2.54 30.83
C THR A 587 10.00 -2.91 32.29
N GLU A 588 10.35 -4.18 32.56
CA GLU A 588 10.78 -4.60 33.90
C GLU A 588 12.07 -3.90 34.37
N LEU A 589 13.04 -3.71 33.47
CA LEU A 589 14.28 -3.01 33.77
C LEU A 589 14.02 -1.56 34.20
N GLN A 590 13.14 -0.86 33.48
CA GLN A 590 12.77 0.52 33.80
C GLN A 590 12.04 0.62 35.14
N MET A 591 11.08 -0.28 35.41
CA MET A 591 10.36 -0.32 36.68
C MET A 591 11.27 -0.54 37.89
N ARG A 592 12.36 -1.31 37.73
CA ARG A 592 13.34 -1.55 38.80
C ARG A 592 14.33 -0.40 38.99
N THR A 593 14.39 0.55 38.06
CA THR A 593 15.33 1.68 38.13
C THR A 593 14.96 2.62 39.28
N ASN A 594 15.93 2.91 40.15
CA ASN A 594 15.74 3.79 41.31
C ASN A 594 16.95 4.69 41.53
N LEU A 595 17.11 5.67 40.64
CA LEU A 595 18.21 6.62 40.73
C LEU A 595 18.11 7.51 41.97
N ALA A 596 16.91 7.83 42.44
CA ALA A 596 16.71 8.58 43.68
C ALA A 596 17.35 7.87 44.88
N LYS A 597 17.30 6.53 44.97
CA LYS A 597 17.97 5.77 46.04
C LYS A 597 19.48 5.87 45.94
N ILE A 598 20.04 5.84 44.74
CA ILE A 598 21.48 5.95 44.50
C ILE A 598 21.96 7.37 44.86
N ILE A 599 21.27 8.41 44.39
CA ILE A 599 21.60 9.82 44.66
C ILE A 599 21.51 10.15 46.16
N LYS A 600 20.56 9.56 46.89
CA LYS A 600 20.42 9.78 48.35
C LYS A 600 21.47 9.04 49.19
N SER A 601 22.08 7.98 48.64
CA SER A 601 23.04 7.15 49.37
C SER A 601 24.48 7.64 49.10
N PRO A 602 25.42 7.51 50.05
CA PRO A 602 26.84 7.72 49.76
C PRO A 602 27.29 6.71 48.68
N SER A 603 27.46 7.20 47.46
CA SER A 603 27.75 6.39 46.28
C SER A 603 29.18 6.64 45.80
N SER A 604 29.88 5.60 45.37
CA SER A 604 31.22 5.74 44.77
C SER A 604 31.14 6.37 43.37
N SER A 605 32.26 6.91 42.87
CA SER A 605 32.35 7.44 41.50
C SER A 605 31.94 6.37 40.47
N GLU A 606 32.38 5.12 40.64
CA GLU A 606 31.98 3.99 39.78
C GLU A 606 30.48 3.71 39.82
N GLN A 607 29.84 3.80 40.99
CA GLN A 607 28.39 3.62 41.13
C GLN A 607 27.60 4.70 40.42
N LEU A 608 28.09 5.95 40.41
CA LEU A 608 27.46 7.06 39.68
C LEU A 608 27.63 6.91 38.16
N VAL A 609 28.78 6.40 37.70
CA VAL A 609 29.01 6.06 36.28
C VAL A 609 28.09 4.93 35.81
N GLU A 610 27.86 3.91 36.64
CA GLU A 610 26.94 2.82 36.34
C GLU A 610 25.47 3.29 36.40
N ALA A 611 25.13 4.15 37.36
CA ALA A 611 23.80 4.76 37.47
C ALA A 611 23.42 5.53 36.21
N ARG A 612 24.38 6.22 35.59
CA ARG A 612 24.18 6.91 34.31
C ARG A 612 23.80 5.95 33.18
N GLY A 613 24.33 4.73 33.18
CA GLY A 613 23.93 3.69 32.24
C GLY A 613 22.47 3.25 32.38
N GLN A 614 21.83 3.45 33.55
CA GLN A 614 20.41 3.14 33.76
C GLN A 614 19.46 4.11 33.03
N LEU A 615 19.98 5.22 32.47
CA LEU A 615 19.22 6.14 31.63
C LEU A 615 19.08 5.66 30.18
N ALA A 616 19.93 4.73 29.72
CA ALA A 616 19.92 4.27 28.33
C ALA A 616 18.56 3.74 27.85
N PRO A 617 17.82 2.92 28.64
CA PRO A 617 16.48 2.46 28.24
C PRO A 617 15.46 3.59 28.06
N PHE A 618 15.51 4.62 28.91
CA PHE A 618 14.60 5.77 28.83
C PHE A 618 14.94 6.68 27.65
N LEU A 619 16.23 6.89 27.38
CA LEU A 619 16.69 7.59 26.19
C LEU A 619 16.26 6.88 24.91
N ARG A 620 16.38 5.55 24.87
CA ARG A 620 15.87 4.71 23.76
C ARG A 620 14.40 4.99 23.53
N ASP A 621 13.55 4.92 24.57
CA ASP A 621 12.10 5.08 24.41
C ASP A 621 11.72 6.46 23.90
N THR A 622 12.39 7.50 24.41
CA THR A 622 12.12 8.89 24.02
C THR A 622 12.48 9.13 22.55
N LEU A 623 13.65 8.65 22.10
CA LEU A 623 14.05 8.76 20.70
C LEU A 623 13.14 7.94 19.77
N VAL A 624 12.72 6.74 20.18
CA VAL A 624 11.75 5.93 19.42
C VAL A 624 10.38 6.63 19.38
N GLY A 625 9.94 7.20 20.50
CA GLY A 625 8.70 7.95 20.61
C GLY A 625 8.63 9.14 19.65
N LEU A 626 9.74 9.87 19.47
CA LEU A 626 9.83 10.95 18.49
C LEU A 626 9.63 10.46 17.05
N ASN A 627 10.15 9.28 16.70
CA ASN A 627 9.90 8.67 15.39
C ASN A 627 8.43 8.26 15.22
N TYR A 628 7.86 7.63 16.24
CA TYR A 628 6.44 7.24 16.25
C TYR A 628 5.52 8.44 16.11
N ALA A 629 5.81 9.53 16.84
CA ALA A 629 5.05 10.76 16.82
C ALA A 629 5.14 11.48 15.46
N TYR A 630 6.30 11.49 14.81
CA TYR A 630 6.42 12.08 13.47
C TYR A 630 5.57 11.35 12.42
N TYR A 631 5.54 10.01 12.49
CA TYR A 631 4.75 9.15 11.59
C TYR A 631 3.37 8.80 12.16
N GLU A 632 2.84 9.61 13.08
CA GLU A 632 1.51 9.47 13.65
C GLU A 632 0.46 9.30 12.51
N PRO A 633 -0.22 8.15 12.39
CA PRO A 633 -1.24 7.96 11.37
C PRO A 633 -2.46 8.85 11.64
N PRO A 634 -3.28 9.20 10.63
CA PRO A 634 -4.46 10.03 10.85
C PRO A 634 -5.42 9.39 11.87
N GLY A 635 -5.61 10.04 13.03
CA GLY A 635 -6.42 9.54 14.14
C GLY A 635 -5.62 8.92 15.29
N ALA A 636 -4.58 8.16 14.96
CA ALA A 636 -3.60 7.55 15.87
C ALA A 636 -4.12 7.05 17.23
N GLN A 637 -5.26 6.36 17.21
CA GLN A 637 -5.87 5.81 18.42
C GLN A 637 -4.89 4.92 19.20
N ILE A 638 -4.08 4.13 18.51
CA ILE A 638 -3.11 3.25 19.17
C ILE A 638 -2.03 4.04 19.95
N LEU A 639 -1.60 5.20 19.44
CA LEU A 639 -0.56 6.02 20.08
C LEU A 639 -1.09 6.86 21.23
N HIS A 640 -2.37 7.22 21.21
CA HIS A 640 -2.98 8.02 22.26
C HIS A 640 -3.60 7.17 23.39
N HIS A 641 -4.02 5.94 23.11
CA HIS A 641 -4.72 5.10 24.09
C HIS A 641 -3.91 3.93 24.67
N ASN A 642 -2.81 3.52 24.04
CA ASN A 642 -1.90 2.53 24.61
C ASN A 642 -0.61 3.20 25.09
N PRO A 643 -0.50 3.60 26.38
CA PRO A 643 0.66 4.35 26.91
C PRO A 643 1.96 3.52 26.97
N LEU A 644 1.89 2.23 26.62
CA LEU A 644 3.05 1.34 26.59
C LEU A 644 3.50 1.02 25.17
N PHE A 645 2.82 1.48 24.12
CA PHE A 645 3.07 1.00 22.75
C PHE A 645 4.52 1.22 22.29
N VAL A 646 5.08 2.41 22.51
CA VAL A 646 6.48 2.75 22.18
C VAL A 646 7.47 1.95 23.06
N ARG A 647 7.23 1.95 24.37
CA ARG A 647 8.06 1.26 25.36
C ARG A 647 8.10 -0.25 25.13
N SER A 648 6.97 -0.82 24.71
CA SER A 648 6.80 -2.25 24.48
C SER A 648 7.40 -2.76 23.18
N HIS A 649 7.89 -1.88 22.29
CA HIS A 649 8.58 -2.33 21.07
C HIS A 649 9.78 -3.20 21.42
N ASP A 650 9.83 -4.43 20.90
CA ASP A 650 10.89 -5.40 21.11
C ASP A 650 11.86 -5.45 19.92
N PHE A 651 13.02 -4.81 20.07
CA PHE A 651 14.10 -4.84 19.07
C PHE A 651 14.96 -6.10 19.13
N ALA A 652 14.91 -6.87 20.23
CA ALA A 652 15.78 -8.02 20.46
C ALA A 652 15.13 -9.36 20.14
N GLY A 653 13.81 -9.37 19.88
CA GLY A 653 13.00 -10.57 19.69
C GLY A 653 12.83 -11.39 20.97
N ASP A 654 12.96 -10.77 22.15
CA ASP A 654 12.83 -11.45 23.44
C ASP A 654 11.42 -12.04 23.67
N THR A 655 10.40 -11.46 23.03
CA THR A 655 8.99 -11.85 23.16
C THR A 655 8.57 -12.94 22.16
N VAL A 656 9.39 -13.28 21.16
CA VAL A 656 8.98 -14.23 20.10
C VAL A 656 10.05 -15.28 19.82
N ILE A 657 9.68 -16.55 19.95
CA ILE A 657 10.58 -17.67 19.63
C ILE A 657 10.62 -17.87 18.10
N GLY A 658 11.83 -17.99 17.55
CA GLY A 658 12.04 -18.35 16.14
C GLY A 658 12.02 -17.17 15.16
N LEU A 659 11.95 -15.93 15.65
CA LEU A 659 12.02 -14.75 14.79
C LEU A 659 13.47 -14.50 14.34
N GLY A 660 13.78 -14.85 13.09
CA GLY A 660 15.15 -14.78 12.54
C GLY A 660 15.56 -13.45 11.90
N ARG A 661 14.65 -12.47 11.80
CA ARG A 661 14.80 -11.28 10.93
C ARG A 661 14.56 -9.95 11.66
N LEU A 662 15.31 -9.69 12.74
CA LEU A 662 15.11 -8.51 13.62
C LEU A 662 15.39 -7.15 12.94
N TRP A 663 16.15 -7.13 11.86
CA TRP A 663 16.48 -5.90 11.10
C TRP A 663 15.57 -5.65 9.90
N GLN A 664 14.53 -6.47 9.73
CA GLN A 664 13.49 -6.23 8.72
C GLN A 664 12.37 -5.35 9.30
N ALA A 665 11.40 -4.97 8.48
CA ALA A 665 10.22 -4.23 8.89
C ALA A 665 9.54 -4.93 10.09
N PRO A 666 9.16 -4.18 11.14
CA PRO A 666 8.61 -4.78 12.34
C PRO A 666 7.24 -5.39 12.07
N GLN A 667 6.89 -6.37 12.89
CA GLN A 667 5.57 -7.01 12.86
C GLN A 667 4.78 -6.62 14.10
N LEU A 668 3.47 -6.46 13.93
CA LEU A 668 2.53 -6.22 15.01
C LEU A 668 2.20 -7.55 15.69
N PHE A 669 2.52 -7.67 16.98
CA PHE A 669 2.19 -8.81 17.83
C PHE A 669 1.16 -8.40 18.89
N GLY A 670 0.45 -9.38 19.46
CA GLY A 670 -0.49 -9.16 20.56
C GLY A 670 -1.83 -8.52 20.18
N ALA A 671 -2.03 -8.16 18.92
CA ALA A 671 -3.31 -7.62 18.42
C ALA A 671 -4.47 -8.58 18.68
N GLY A 672 -5.58 -8.08 19.22
CA GLY A 672 -6.76 -8.87 19.57
C GLY A 672 -6.59 -9.81 20.79
N SER A 673 -5.45 -9.78 21.48
CA SER A 673 -5.21 -10.61 22.68
C SER A 673 -5.24 -9.75 23.96
N PRO A 674 -6.38 -9.71 24.69
CA PRO A 674 -6.49 -8.94 25.93
C PRO A 674 -5.55 -9.46 27.04
N ALA A 675 -5.07 -10.70 26.93
CA ALA A 675 -4.15 -11.32 27.88
C ALA A 675 -2.68 -10.86 27.74
N GLY A 676 -2.33 -10.21 26.62
CA GLY A 676 -0.96 -9.90 26.24
C GLY A 676 -0.36 -8.58 26.76
N GLY A 677 -1.13 -7.74 27.46
CA GLY A 677 -0.68 -6.39 27.83
C GLY A 677 -0.78 -5.36 26.71
N GLY A 678 -1.51 -5.68 25.63
CA GLY A 678 -1.72 -4.84 24.46
C GLY A 678 -0.89 -5.29 23.25
N ALA A 679 -1.17 -4.68 22.09
CA ALA A 679 -0.36 -4.92 20.91
C ALA A 679 1.01 -4.21 21.04
N HIS A 680 2.05 -4.76 20.41
CA HIS A 680 3.39 -4.16 20.36
C HIS A 680 4.10 -4.54 19.07
N LEU A 681 5.16 -3.79 18.73
CA LEU A 681 5.99 -4.07 17.56
C LEU A 681 7.19 -4.94 17.93
N VAL A 682 7.56 -5.87 17.06
CA VAL A 682 8.78 -6.68 17.17
C VAL A 682 9.59 -6.57 15.89
N GLY A 683 10.87 -6.22 15.99
CA GLY A 683 11.77 -5.97 14.85
C GLY A 683 12.31 -4.53 14.82
N SER A 684 12.75 -4.06 13.65
CA SER A 684 13.44 -2.77 13.49
C SER A 684 12.46 -1.57 13.42
N LEU A 685 12.94 -0.38 13.03
CA LEU A 685 12.10 0.76 12.67
C LEU A 685 11.94 0.94 11.15
N ALA A 686 12.49 0.03 10.34
CA ALA A 686 12.24 0.08 8.90
C ALA A 686 10.74 -0.02 8.63
N ASP A 687 10.23 0.82 7.72
CA ASP A 687 8.80 0.81 7.35
C ASP A 687 7.83 1.12 8.50
N LEU A 688 8.31 1.79 9.55
CA LEU A 688 7.50 2.27 10.66
C LEU A 688 6.18 2.95 10.24
N PRO A 689 6.12 3.91 9.29
CA PRO A 689 4.85 4.56 8.92
C PRO A 689 3.79 3.56 8.43
N TYR A 690 4.20 2.55 7.63
CA TYR A 690 3.27 1.52 7.18
C TYR A 690 2.80 0.62 8.32
N VAL A 691 3.69 0.25 9.23
CA VAL A 691 3.34 -0.63 10.35
C VAL A 691 2.44 0.09 11.37
N LEU A 692 2.66 1.39 11.62
CA LEU A 692 1.75 2.22 12.40
C LEU A 692 0.38 2.33 11.72
N ALA A 693 0.35 2.56 10.40
CA ALA A 693 -0.90 2.56 9.64
C ALA A 693 -1.61 1.20 9.65
N THR A 694 -0.85 0.10 9.63
CA THR A 694 -1.36 -1.27 9.75
C THR A 694 -2.03 -1.51 11.11
N ALA A 695 -1.51 -0.91 12.18
CA ALA A 695 -2.14 -0.98 13.49
C ALA A 695 -3.34 -0.04 13.62
N GLU A 696 -3.29 1.15 13.00
CA GLU A 696 -4.35 2.16 13.08
C GLU A 696 -5.58 1.78 12.25
N GLN A 697 -5.42 1.06 11.13
CA GLN A 697 -6.54 0.74 10.23
C GLN A 697 -7.70 0.02 10.93
N ASP A 698 -7.42 -0.75 11.98
CA ASP A 698 -8.41 -1.52 12.73
C ASP A 698 -9.28 -0.62 13.64
N PHE A 699 -8.89 0.65 13.82
CA PHE A 699 -9.64 1.67 14.55
C PHE A 699 -10.50 2.56 13.63
N ILE A 700 -10.38 2.42 12.31
CA ILE A 700 -11.19 3.19 11.36
C ILE A 700 -12.48 2.43 11.10
N ALA A 701 -13.60 2.94 11.61
CA ALA A 701 -14.91 2.40 11.35
C ALA A 701 -15.35 2.74 9.90
N PRO A 702 -15.57 1.74 9.03
CA PRO A 702 -16.11 2.00 7.70
C PRO A 702 -17.59 2.45 7.80
N GLN A 703 -18.01 3.36 6.93
CA GLN A 703 -19.40 3.81 6.83
C GLN A 703 -20.30 2.73 6.21
N ASN A 704 -19.70 1.80 5.48
CA ASN A 704 -20.34 0.65 4.86
C ASN A 704 -19.67 -0.65 5.36
N VAL A 705 -19.89 -1.78 4.68
CA VAL A 705 -19.19 -3.04 4.99
C VAL A 705 -17.70 -2.92 4.64
N GLN A 706 -16.83 -3.37 5.55
CA GLN A 706 -15.38 -3.35 5.34
C GLN A 706 -15.00 -4.17 4.08
N ALA A 707 -14.26 -3.54 3.18
CA ALA A 707 -13.78 -4.17 1.96
C ALA A 707 -12.79 -5.32 2.26
N LEU A 708 -12.81 -6.39 1.46
CA LEU A 708 -11.89 -7.52 1.64
C LEU A 708 -10.41 -7.14 1.48
N ILE A 709 -10.11 -6.13 0.67
CA ILE A 709 -8.75 -5.60 0.43
C ILE A 709 -8.26 -4.60 1.48
N TRP A 710 -9.08 -4.32 2.49
CA TRP A 710 -8.80 -3.27 3.46
C TRP A 710 -7.37 -3.36 4.03
N ARG A 711 -6.94 -4.58 4.38
CA ARG A 711 -5.64 -4.84 5.01
C ARG A 711 -4.43 -4.59 4.11
N GLU A 712 -4.59 -4.81 2.82
CA GLU A 712 -3.51 -4.68 1.82
C GLU A 712 -3.43 -3.26 1.27
N LEU A 713 -4.54 -2.50 1.31
CA LEU A 713 -4.63 -1.18 0.69
C LEU A 713 -4.54 -0.02 1.69
N VAL A 714 -5.32 -0.06 2.76
CA VAL A 714 -5.49 1.09 3.68
C VAL A 714 -4.16 1.52 4.31
N PRO A 715 -3.28 0.62 4.78
CA PRO A 715 -1.99 1.04 5.32
C PRO A 715 -1.13 1.82 4.31
N GLY A 716 -1.18 1.44 3.03
CA GLY A 716 -0.49 2.15 1.95
C GLY A 716 -1.07 3.54 1.68
N LEU A 717 -2.40 3.67 1.66
CA LEU A 717 -3.07 4.98 1.49
C LEU A 717 -2.77 5.94 2.65
N LEU A 718 -2.82 5.45 3.90
CA LEU A 718 -2.50 6.27 5.08
C LEU A 718 -1.03 6.66 5.09
N THR A 719 -0.11 5.74 4.77
CA THR A 719 1.33 6.02 4.63
C THR A 719 1.58 7.13 3.62
N SER A 720 0.91 7.06 2.46
CA SER A 720 1.02 8.04 1.38
C SER A 720 0.51 9.44 1.73
N SER A 721 -0.29 9.55 2.80
CA SER A 721 -0.79 10.83 3.34
C SER A 721 0.09 11.44 4.44
N VAL A 722 0.99 10.64 5.06
CA VAL A 722 1.80 11.05 6.22
C VAL A 722 3.28 11.23 5.88
N VAL A 723 3.84 10.38 5.02
CA VAL A 723 5.26 10.46 4.65
C VAL A 723 5.59 11.75 3.90
N PRO A 724 4.79 12.20 2.91
CA PRO A 724 4.99 13.51 2.29
C PRO A 724 4.72 14.66 3.26
N ARG A 725 5.58 15.68 3.22
CA ARG A 725 5.36 17.00 3.82
C ARG A 725 5.48 18.07 2.74
N TRP A 726 4.62 19.08 2.80
CA TRP A 726 4.47 20.11 1.75
C TRP A 726 5.05 21.47 2.14
N TRP A 727 5.99 21.50 3.09
CA TRP A 727 6.63 22.73 3.56
C TRP A 727 7.40 23.52 2.49
N ASN A 728 7.91 22.81 1.47
CA ASN A 728 8.72 23.40 0.39
C ASN A 728 7.92 23.60 -0.91
N VAL A 729 6.60 23.42 -0.86
CA VAL A 729 5.72 23.61 -2.01
C VAL A 729 5.29 25.06 -2.10
N SER A 730 5.53 25.67 -3.25
CA SER A 730 5.10 27.02 -3.59
C SER A 730 3.62 27.08 -4.00
N GLN A 731 3.05 28.28 -3.97
CA GLN A 731 1.72 28.52 -4.52
C GLN A 731 1.65 28.17 -6.02
N ASN A 732 2.73 28.40 -6.77
CA ASN A 732 2.81 28.07 -8.19
C ASN A 732 2.72 26.56 -8.41
N GLU A 733 3.42 25.76 -7.61
CA GLU A 733 3.35 24.29 -7.66
C GLU A 733 1.94 23.78 -7.35
N LEU A 734 1.34 24.28 -6.27
CA LEU A 734 -0.03 23.92 -5.89
C LEU A 734 -1.03 24.24 -7.02
N HIS A 735 -0.90 25.44 -7.60
CA HIS A 735 -1.74 25.88 -8.69
C HIS A 735 -1.51 25.08 -9.97
N ALA A 736 -0.26 24.74 -10.29
CA ALA A 736 0.10 23.91 -11.44
C ALA A 736 -0.55 22.52 -11.35
N VAL A 737 -0.60 21.88 -10.18
CA VAL A 737 -1.24 20.57 -9.99
C VAL A 737 -2.71 20.59 -10.37
N ARG A 738 -3.43 21.66 -10.00
CA ARG A 738 -4.80 21.89 -10.44
C ARG A 738 -4.86 22.07 -11.96
N LEU A 739 -4.02 22.96 -12.51
CA LEU A 739 -4.05 23.28 -13.94
C LEU A 739 -3.72 22.08 -14.82
N TYR A 740 -2.80 21.20 -14.43
CA TYR A 740 -2.53 19.96 -15.15
C TYR A 740 -3.76 19.06 -15.22
N GLN A 741 -4.48 18.88 -14.10
CA GLN A 741 -5.72 18.10 -14.10
C GLN A 741 -6.80 18.74 -14.97
N GLN A 742 -7.03 20.06 -14.81
CA GLN A 742 -8.03 20.79 -15.60
C GLN A 742 -7.69 20.83 -17.09
N CYS A 743 -6.41 20.97 -17.45
CA CYS A 743 -5.93 20.87 -18.82
C CYS A 743 -6.19 19.47 -19.42
N GLY A 744 -6.02 18.41 -18.63
CA GLY A 744 -6.38 17.06 -19.04
C GLY A 744 -7.88 16.92 -19.31
N GLU A 745 -8.73 17.51 -18.46
CA GLU A 745 -10.19 17.56 -18.65
C GLU A 745 -10.58 18.36 -19.91
N GLU A 746 -9.89 19.49 -20.19
CA GLU A 746 -10.08 20.28 -21.40
C GLU A 746 -9.68 19.52 -22.68
N LEU A 747 -8.59 18.76 -22.64
CA LEU A 747 -8.17 17.90 -23.76
C LEU A 747 -9.20 16.80 -24.05
N LEU A 748 -9.80 16.21 -22.99
CA LEU A 748 -10.89 15.25 -23.14
C LEU A 748 -12.12 15.90 -23.75
N ALA A 749 -12.49 17.10 -23.30
CA ALA A 749 -13.60 17.85 -23.88
C ALA A 749 -13.36 18.18 -25.36
N ALA A 750 -12.14 18.59 -25.73
CA ALA A 750 -11.76 18.86 -27.12
C ALA A 750 -11.78 17.58 -27.98
N SER A 751 -11.36 16.44 -27.42
CA SER A 751 -11.35 15.16 -28.13
C SER A 751 -12.74 14.68 -28.53
N ALA A 752 -13.78 14.99 -27.74
CA ALA A 752 -15.16 14.63 -28.06
C ALA A 752 -15.71 15.32 -29.33
N GLN A 753 -15.01 16.34 -29.83
CA GLN A 753 -15.41 17.12 -31.02
C GLN A 753 -14.37 17.07 -32.15
N ASN A 754 -13.22 16.42 -31.94
CA ASN A 754 -12.11 16.42 -32.89
C ASN A 754 -11.38 15.06 -32.88
N ASP A 755 -11.54 14.30 -33.96
CA ASP A 755 -10.97 12.97 -34.13
C ASP A 755 -9.42 12.95 -34.09
N GLU A 756 -8.76 14.00 -34.56
CA GLU A 756 -7.29 14.11 -34.50
C GLU A 756 -6.83 14.26 -33.04
N VAL A 757 -7.54 15.06 -32.25
CA VAL A 757 -7.27 15.21 -30.82
C VAL A 757 -7.60 13.92 -30.08
N LEU A 758 -8.72 13.27 -30.41
CA LEU A 758 -9.11 11.97 -29.86
C LEU A 758 -8.02 10.93 -30.05
N HIS A 759 -7.50 10.78 -31.27
CA HIS A 759 -6.44 9.82 -31.55
C HIS A 759 -5.18 10.08 -30.71
N LYS A 760 -4.78 11.35 -30.56
CA LYS A 760 -3.62 11.74 -29.72
C LYS A 760 -3.87 11.48 -28.24
N VAL A 761 -5.06 11.82 -27.74
CA VAL A 761 -5.46 11.60 -26.35
C VAL A 761 -5.46 10.11 -26.03
N MET A 762 -6.07 9.28 -26.87
CA MET A 762 -6.12 7.83 -26.67
C MET A 762 -4.74 7.19 -26.76
N ASN A 763 -3.86 7.64 -27.66
CA ASN A 763 -2.47 7.18 -27.74
C ASN A 763 -1.64 7.51 -26.49
N ILE A 764 -1.99 8.56 -25.73
CA ILE A 764 -1.36 8.86 -24.44
C ILE A 764 -1.99 8.02 -23.33
N LEU A 765 -3.32 7.98 -23.24
CA LEU A 765 -4.02 7.29 -22.15
C LEU A 765 -3.83 5.76 -22.20
N SER A 766 -3.68 5.18 -23.39
CA SER A 766 -3.41 3.74 -23.55
C SER A 766 -2.12 3.29 -22.88
N ASP A 767 -1.15 4.19 -22.65
CA ASP A 767 0.10 3.85 -21.96
C ASP A 767 -0.13 3.48 -20.48
N ARG A 768 -1.30 3.78 -19.92
CA ARG A 768 -1.67 3.52 -18.52
C ARG A 768 -3.06 2.94 -18.30
N MET A 769 -3.67 2.41 -19.35
CA MET A 769 -5.00 1.80 -19.27
C MET A 769 -4.95 0.40 -19.83
N ILE A 770 -5.59 -0.52 -19.12
CA ILE A 770 -5.90 -1.82 -19.70
C ILE A 770 -6.82 -1.64 -20.91
N PRO A 771 -6.75 -2.53 -21.91
CA PRO A 771 -7.48 -2.40 -23.18
C PRO A 771 -8.97 -2.12 -23.03
N GLN A 772 -9.65 -2.84 -22.13
CA GLN A 772 -11.08 -2.64 -21.88
C GLN A 772 -11.40 -1.20 -21.44
N ARG A 773 -10.59 -0.64 -20.52
CA ARG A 773 -10.80 0.72 -20.01
C ARG A 773 -10.52 1.75 -21.11
N SER A 774 -9.46 1.55 -21.88
CA SER A 774 -9.12 2.40 -23.02
C SER A 774 -10.26 2.45 -24.04
N GLU A 775 -10.80 1.30 -24.43
CA GLU A 775 -11.92 1.22 -25.39
C GLU A 775 -13.18 1.89 -24.82
N ARG A 776 -13.52 1.65 -23.55
CA ARG A 776 -14.69 2.29 -22.92
C ARG A 776 -14.56 3.81 -22.92
N VAL A 777 -13.38 4.34 -22.57
CA VAL A 777 -13.12 5.79 -22.61
C VAL A 777 -13.29 6.33 -24.03
N GLU A 778 -12.71 5.67 -25.04
CA GLU A 778 -12.83 6.07 -26.44
C GLU A 778 -14.28 6.08 -26.94
N GLN A 779 -15.06 5.03 -26.62
CA GLN A 779 -16.47 4.92 -27.01
C GLN A 779 -17.34 6.03 -26.37
N VAL A 780 -17.13 6.29 -25.08
CA VAL A 780 -17.90 7.30 -24.35
C VAL A 780 -17.53 8.72 -24.82
N LEU A 781 -16.24 8.98 -25.10
CA LEU A 781 -15.80 10.24 -25.72
C LEU A 781 -16.42 10.43 -27.12
N SER A 782 -16.37 9.39 -27.96
CA SER A 782 -16.92 9.43 -29.33
C SER A 782 -18.44 9.62 -29.36
N SER A 783 -19.14 9.20 -28.30
CA SER A 783 -20.60 9.39 -28.16
C SER A 783 -20.99 10.71 -27.49
N GLY A 784 -20.02 11.55 -27.11
CA GLY A 784 -20.27 12.88 -26.52
C GLY A 784 -20.64 12.88 -25.04
N HIS A 785 -20.48 11.77 -24.32
CA HIS A 785 -20.87 11.63 -22.91
C HIS A 785 -19.72 11.95 -21.94
N LEU A 786 -19.12 13.15 -22.08
CA LEU A 786 -17.95 13.57 -21.29
C LEU A 786 -18.10 13.38 -19.75
N PRO A 787 -19.25 13.70 -19.11
CA PRO A 787 -19.39 13.53 -17.66
C PRO A 787 -19.17 12.09 -17.17
N GLU A 788 -19.54 11.08 -17.98
CA GLU A 788 -19.32 9.68 -17.65
C GLU A 788 -17.82 9.35 -17.69
N VAL A 789 -17.08 9.84 -18.69
CA VAL A 789 -15.62 9.67 -18.79
C VAL A 789 -14.91 10.31 -17.61
N LEU A 790 -15.26 11.55 -17.29
CA LEU A 790 -14.67 12.27 -16.16
C LEU A 790 -14.96 11.55 -14.83
N SER A 791 -16.06 10.81 -14.74
CA SER A 791 -16.40 9.98 -13.59
C SER A 791 -15.60 8.67 -13.51
N ASP A 792 -14.96 8.22 -14.59
CA ASP A 792 -14.19 6.97 -14.62
C ASP A 792 -12.66 7.19 -14.74
N LEU A 793 -12.23 8.44 -14.90
CA LEU A 793 -10.81 8.82 -14.92
C LEU A 793 -10.28 9.22 -13.54
N MET A 794 -9.06 8.76 -13.25
CA MET A 794 -8.36 9.10 -12.03
C MET A 794 -7.69 10.48 -12.17
N PRO A 795 -7.52 11.22 -11.06
CA PRO A 795 -6.73 12.46 -11.02
C PRO A 795 -5.34 12.32 -11.65
N ALA A 796 -4.66 11.19 -11.44
CA ALA A 796 -3.38 10.92 -12.07
C ALA A 796 -3.48 10.80 -13.60
N ASP A 797 -4.60 10.32 -14.15
CA ASP A 797 -4.80 10.11 -15.60
C ASP A 797 -4.90 11.44 -16.34
N THR A 798 -5.69 12.38 -15.81
CA THR A 798 -5.85 13.73 -16.39
C THR A 798 -4.56 14.53 -16.26
N PHE A 799 -3.88 14.42 -15.11
CA PHE A 799 -2.56 15.03 -14.90
C PHE A 799 -1.52 14.51 -15.91
N TYR A 800 -1.43 13.19 -16.08
CA TYR A 800 -0.51 12.56 -17.02
C TYR A 800 -0.83 12.91 -18.47
N LEU A 801 -2.12 12.94 -18.84
CA LEU A 801 -2.56 13.32 -20.18
C LEU A 801 -2.04 14.72 -20.53
N ALA A 802 -2.22 15.70 -19.66
CA ALA A 802 -1.74 17.06 -19.90
C ALA A 802 -0.20 17.12 -20.01
N ALA A 803 0.51 16.47 -19.10
CA ALA A 803 1.97 16.44 -19.09
C ALA A 803 2.56 15.81 -20.37
N GLU A 804 2.07 14.63 -20.77
CA GLU A 804 2.54 13.96 -21.97
C GLU A 804 2.08 14.65 -23.26
N TYR A 805 0.90 15.28 -23.28
CA TYR A 805 0.46 16.03 -24.45
C TYR A 805 1.37 17.24 -24.70
N GLN A 806 1.72 18.00 -23.65
CA GLN A 806 2.70 19.08 -23.75
C GLN A 806 4.07 18.58 -24.24
N ARG A 807 4.52 17.42 -23.75
CA ARG A 807 5.81 16.83 -24.11
C ARG A 807 5.84 16.30 -25.55
N ARG A 808 4.79 15.59 -25.99
CA ARG A 808 4.71 14.96 -27.32
C ARG A 808 4.31 15.93 -28.42
N PHE A 809 3.53 16.97 -28.10
CA PHE A 809 2.96 17.92 -29.06
C PHE A 809 3.21 19.40 -28.68
N PRO A 810 4.47 19.83 -28.46
CA PRO A 810 4.78 21.18 -27.96
C PRO A 810 4.39 22.33 -28.91
N GLN A 811 4.20 22.03 -30.20
CA GLN A 811 3.87 23.03 -31.23
C GLN A 811 2.36 23.24 -31.44
N GLN A 812 1.50 22.59 -30.65
CA GLN A 812 0.04 22.62 -30.85
C GLN A 812 -0.71 23.14 -29.61
N PRO A 813 -0.48 24.40 -29.19
CA PRO A 813 -1.21 24.96 -28.06
C PRO A 813 -2.70 25.21 -28.35
N GLY A 814 -3.12 25.14 -29.62
CA GLY A 814 -4.50 25.40 -30.06
C GLY A 814 -5.55 24.39 -29.58
N SER A 815 -5.12 23.19 -29.15
CA SER A 815 -6.01 22.17 -28.57
C SER A 815 -6.31 22.40 -27.08
N PHE A 816 -5.61 23.35 -26.44
CA PHE A 816 -5.76 23.65 -25.02
C PHE A 816 -6.88 24.67 -24.78
N GLY A 817 -7.67 24.43 -23.72
CA GLY A 817 -8.60 25.40 -23.18
C GLY A 817 -7.89 26.48 -22.35
N PRO A 818 -8.66 27.29 -21.61
CA PRO A 818 -8.11 28.35 -20.75
C PRO A 818 -7.05 27.85 -19.76
N SER A 819 -7.29 26.70 -19.11
CA SER A 819 -6.37 26.16 -18.09
C SER A 819 -5.05 25.73 -18.71
N GLY A 820 -5.07 25.12 -19.90
CA GLY A 820 -3.83 24.76 -20.59
C GLY A 820 -3.00 25.96 -21.06
N LYS A 821 -3.63 27.10 -21.40
CA LYS A 821 -2.92 28.36 -21.72
C LYS A 821 -2.28 29.00 -20.48
N GLU A 822 -3.00 29.00 -19.37
CA GLU A 822 -2.48 29.46 -18.09
C GLU A 822 -1.31 28.58 -17.62
N LEU A 823 -1.46 27.26 -17.74
CA LEU A 823 -0.40 26.30 -17.44
C LEU A 823 0.85 26.54 -18.29
N ALA A 824 0.70 26.75 -19.60
CA ALA A 824 1.82 27.06 -20.49
C ALA A 824 2.55 28.35 -20.05
N THR A 825 1.80 29.40 -19.70
CA THR A 825 2.36 30.66 -19.20
C THR A 825 3.12 30.46 -17.89
N LEU A 826 2.56 29.67 -16.98
CA LEU A 826 3.18 29.34 -15.70
C LEU A 826 4.46 28.52 -15.89
N SER A 827 4.44 27.53 -16.78
CA SER A 827 5.58 26.68 -17.12
C SER A 827 6.72 27.44 -17.80
N GLU A 828 6.41 28.43 -18.64
CA GLU A 828 7.44 29.31 -19.23
C GLU A 828 8.10 30.19 -18.16
N ARG A 829 7.32 30.67 -17.18
CA ARG A 829 7.81 31.60 -16.16
C ARG A 829 8.53 30.91 -15.00
N TYR A 830 8.09 29.72 -14.61
CA TYR A 830 8.61 28.97 -13.47
C TYR A 830 8.95 27.51 -13.82
N PRO A 831 9.79 27.27 -14.85
CA PRO A 831 10.04 25.92 -15.38
C PRO A 831 10.65 24.94 -14.37
N ASN A 832 11.31 25.44 -13.31
CA ASN A 832 11.90 24.61 -12.26
C ASN A 832 10.93 24.28 -11.12
N GLU A 833 9.81 25.01 -11.02
CA GLU A 833 8.79 24.80 -9.99
C GLU A 833 7.68 23.89 -10.51
N VAL A 834 7.26 24.05 -11.77
CA VAL A 834 6.04 23.40 -12.26
C VAL A 834 6.28 22.23 -13.23
N ASN A 835 7.53 21.80 -13.39
CA ASN A 835 7.85 20.64 -14.23
C ASN A 835 7.44 19.30 -13.58
N TRP A 836 7.42 18.26 -14.41
CA TRP A 836 7.07 16.90 -14.02
C TRP A 836 7.91 16.39 -12.85
N GLU A 837 9.24 16.55 -12.91
CA GLU A 837 10.16 16.01 -11.91
C GLU A 837 9.89 16.61 -10.53
N ARG A 838 9.65 17.92 -10.47
CA ARG A 838 9.36 18.66 -9.25
C ARG A 838 8.00 18.26 -8.67
N LEU A 839 6.94 18.28 -9.47
CA LEU A 839 5.60 17.92 -9.01
C LEU A 839 5.49 16.43 -8.63
N SER A 840 6.18 15.55 -9.35
CA SER A 840 6.28 14.12 -9.04
C SER A 840 6.92 13.88 -7.67
N ARG A 841 7.98 14.62 -7.34
CA ARG A 841 8.64 14.52 -6.04
C ARG A 841 7.79 15.04 -4.89
N ASP A 842 6.98 16.07 -5.12
CA ASP A 842 6.26 16.75 -4.04
C ASP A 842 4.85 16.20 -3.82
N PHE A 843 4.20 15.69 -4.88
CA PHE A 843 2.84 15.13 -4.83
C PHE A 843 2.77 13.63 -5.11
N GLY A 844 3.88 12.98 -5.48
CA GLY A 844 3.96 11.52 -5.59
C GLY A 844 3.86 10.81 -4.24
N VAL A 845 3.91 9.48 -4.29
CA VAL A 845 3.85 8.61 -3.12
C VAL A 845 5.12 7.76 -2.99
N PRO A 846 5.42 7.21 -1.80
CA PRO A 846 6.49 6.22 -1.64
C PRO A 846 6.19 4.90 -2.35
N HIS A 847 7.21 4.31 -2.99
CA HIS A 847 7.10 3.05 -3.75
C HIS A 847 8.10 2.01 -3.22
N ARG A 848 7.79 1.40 -2.08
CA ARG A 848 8.71 0.50 -1.38
C ARG A 848 9.00 -0.77 -2.19
N ILE A 849 8.01 -1.35 -2.85
CA ILE A 849 8.15 -2.58 -3.62
C ILE A 849 8.55 -2.26 -5.07
N LEU A 850 7.89 -1.29 -5.70
CA LEU A 850 8.09 -0.97 -7.11
C LEU A 850 9.40 -0.23 -7.38
N ALA A 851 9.74 0.77 -6.55
CA ALA A 851 10.95 1.58 -6.74
C ALA A 851 12.01 1.35 -5.67
N GLN A 852 11.76 0.44 -4.71
CA GLN A 852 12.69 0.13 -3.63
C GLN A 852 13.13 1.41 -2.89
N SER A 853 12.22 2.35 -2.65
CA SER A 853 12.55 3.64 -2.03
C SER A 853 11.36 4.30 -1.32
N TYR A 854 11.64 5.12 -0.30
CA TYR A 854 10.68 6.07 0.26
C TYR A 854 10.67 7.43 -0.46
N ALA A 855 11.56 7.62 -1.44
CA ALA A 855 11.47 8.76 -2.33
C ALA A 855 10.09 8.77 -3.01
N ARG A 856 9.46 9.93 -2.96
CA ARG A 856 8.14 10.17 -3.56
C ARG A 856 8.29 10.30 -5.07
N GLU A 857 7.47 9.57 -5.81
CA GLU A 857 7.46 9.61 -7.27
C GLU A 857 6.04 9.34 -7.77
N LEU A 858 5.69 9.88 -8.92
CA LEU A 858 4.54 9.46 -9.72
C LEU A 858 5.07 8.44 -10.74
N LEU A 859 4.80 7.14 -10.55
CA LEU A 859 5.36 6.09 -11.40
C LEU A 859 4.69 6.00 -12.78
N ASN A 860 3.49 6.57 -12.89
CA ASN A 860 2.69 6.54 -14.12
C ASN A 860 2.41 5.12 -14.63
N LEU A 861 2.08 4.21 -13.72
CA LEU A 861 1.65 2.85 -14.04
C LEU A 861 0.13 2.75 -13.95
N PRO A 862 -0.50 1.85 -14.73
CA PRO A 862 -1.90 1.47 -14.46
C PRO A 862 -2.02 0.89 -13.04
N PRO A 863 -3.19 0.99 -12.39
CA PRO A 863 -3.45 0.27 -11.14
C PRO A 863 -3.16 -1.22 -11.35
N LEU A 864 -2.24 -1.75 -10.56
CA LEU A 864 -1.80 -3.13 -10.70
C LEU A 864 -2.76 -4.10 -10.03
N PRO A 865 -2.88 -5.34 -10.54
CA PRO A 865 -3.68 -6.36 -9.88
C PRO A 865 -3.11 -6.71 -8.51
N VAL A 866 -3.88 -7.44 -7.73
CA VAL A 866 -3.49 -7.81 -6.36
C VAL A 866 -2.62 -9.05 -6.37
N PHE A 867 -1.49 -8.98 -5.66
CA PHE A 867 -0.57 -10.08 -5.46
C PHE A 867 -0.54 -10.51 -3.99
N MET A 868 0.07 -11.66 -3.70
CA MET A 868 0.26 -12.15 -2.34
C MET A 868 1.65 -11.82 -1.78
N GLY A 869 1.78 -11.84 -0.45
CA GLY A 869 3.08 -11.77 0.22
C GLY A 869 3.75 -10.40 0.06
N TYR A 870 5.05 -10.39 -0.22
CA TYR A 870 5.84 -9.17 -0.42
C TYR A 870 5.23 -8.18 -1.42
N SER A 871 4.53 -8.69 -2.44
CA SER A 871 3.94 -7.88 -3.51
C SER A 871 2.50 -7.42 -3.25
N SER A 872 1.93 -7.67 -2.06
CA SER A 872 0.52 -7.29 -1.77
C SER A 872 0.27 -5.78 -1.81
N ARG A 873 1.31 -4.95 -1.66
CA ARG A 873 1.24 -3.49 -1.67
C ARG A 873 1.14 -2.87 -3.05
N LEU A 874 1.32 -3.65 -4.12
CA LEU A 874 1.46 -3.10 -5.49
C LEU A 874 0.25 -2.27 -5.95
N LEU A 875 -0.97 -2.65 -5.56
CA LEU A 875 -2.15 -1.83 -5.85
C LEU A 875 -2.09 -0.48 -5.13
N ALA A 876 -1.71 -0.48 -3.85
CA ALA A 876 -1.61 0.74 -3.06
C ALA A 876 -0.49 1.66 -3.57
N GLU A 877 0.66 1.09 -3.94
CA GLU A 877 1.79 1.83 -4.50
C GLU A 877 1.45 2.42 -5.87
N THR A 878 0.64 1.76 -6.70
CA THR A 878 0.21 2.34 -7.98
C THR A 878 -0.94 3.33 -7.89
N TRP A 879 -1.44 3.62 -6.67
CA TRP A 879 -2.48 4.62 -6.44
C TRP A 879 -1.91 6.03 -6.25
N ASP A 880 -1.47 6.64 -7.36
CA ASP A 880 -0.82 7.97 -7.40
C ASP A 880 -1.80 9.18 -7.36
N SER A 881 -3.08 8.96 -7.02
CA SER A 881 -4.14 9.96 -7.30
C SER A 881 -4.54 10.87 -6.13
N ASN A 882 -4.41 10.42 -4.89
CA ASN A 882 -4.98 11.13 -3.74
C ASN A 882 -4.33 12.51 -3.51
N ASN A 883 -3.00 12.56 -3.46
CA ASN A 883 -2.28 13.79 -3.19
C ASN A 883 -2.52 14.84 -4.28
N LEU A 884 -2.57 14.43 -5.56
CA LEU A 884 -2.95 15.31 -6.68
C LEU A 884 -4.37 15.86 -6.53
N TYR A 885 -5.33 15.02 -6.13
CA TYR A 885 -6.72 15.43 -5.97
C TYR A 885 -6.90 16.39 -4.79
N TRP A 886 -6.32 16.09 -3.64
CA TRP A 886 -6.37 16.95 -2.45
C TRP A 886 -5.68 18.29 -2.68
N ALA A 887 -4.55 18.32 -3.39
CA ALA A 887 -3.88 19.54 -3.80
C ALA A 887 -4.77 20.42 -4.70
N ARG A 888 -5.44 19.82 -5.68
CA ARG A 888 -6.44 20.53 -6.51
C ARG A 888 -7.55 21.13 -5.65
N LEU A 889 -8.12 20.36 -4.72
CA LEU A 889 -9.19 20.88 -3.85
C LEU A 889 -8.71 22.02 -2.95
N ALA A 890 -7.47 21.96 -2.47
CA ALA A 890 -6.87 23.01 -1.67
C ALA A 890 -6.73 24.31 -2.47
N ASP A 891 -6.20 24.25 -3.71
CA ASP A 891 -6.12 25.41 -4.61
C ASP A 891 -7.50 25.98 -4.96
N GLU A 892 -8.47 25.11 -5.31
CA GLU A 892 -9.85 25.50 -5.62
C GLU A 892 -10.54 26.25 -4.46
N LYS A 893 -10.15 25.94 -3.21
CA LYS A 893 -10.66 26.58 -2.00
C LYS A 893 -9.80 27.72 -1.48
N GLY A 894 -8.67 28.01 -2.14
CA GLY A 894 -7.77 29.09 -1.75
C GLY A 894 -6.98 28.82 -0.46
N TYR A 895 -6.74 27.55 -0.12
CA TYR A 895 -5.82 27.20 0.97
C TYR A 895 -4.36 27.37 0.55
N SER A 896 -3.50 27.72 1.50
CA SER A 896 -2.05 27.76 1.28
C SER A 896 -1.46 26.34 1.15
N PRO A 897 -0.29 26.17 0.52
CA PRO A 897 0.36 24.87 0.39
C PRO A 897 0.65 24.20 1.74
N GLU A 898 0.98 24.97 2.78
CA GLU A 898 1.30 24.43 4.10
C GLU A 898 0.10 23.76 4.77
N MET A 899 -1.12 24.17 4.44
CA MET A 899 -2.36 23.54 4.92
C MET A 899 -2.48 22.09 4.48
N LEU A 900 -1.79 21.67 3.39
CA LEU A 900 -1.79 20.28 2.94
C LEU A 900 -1.27 19.32 4.02
N ASN A 901 -0.33 19.76 4.87
CA ASN A 901 0.20 18.94 5.97
C ASN A 901 -0.87 18.54 7.01
N ARG A 902 -2.02 19.24 7.02
CA ARG A 902 -3.21 18.91 7.83
C ARG A 902 -4.31 18.28 6.97
N LEU A 903 -4.62 18.89 5.82
CA LEU A 903 -5.77 18.51 4.99
C LEU A 903 -5.61 17.12 4.39
N VAL A 904 -4.43 16.77 3.87
CA VAL A 904 -4.21 15.50 3.17
C VAL A 904 -4.41 14.29 4.10
N PRO A 905 -3.80 14.23 5.31
CA PRO A 905 -4.09 13.20 6.32
C PRO A 905 -5.59 13.04 6.64
N GLU A 906 -6.29 14.15 6.88
CA GLU A 906 -7.70 14.13 7.30
C GLU A 906 -8.64 13.67 6.16
N LEU A 907 -8.46 14.23 4.95
CA LEU A 907 -9.23 13.84 3.78
C LEU A 907 -8.99 12.37 3.41
N THR A 908 -7.75 11.89 3.53
CA THR A 908 -7.42 10.50 3.27
C THR A 908 -8.08 9.56 4.29
N ARG A 909 -8.10 9.89 5.58
CA ARG A 909 -8.81 9.11 6.61
C ARG A 909 -10.31 9.01 6.32
N ARG A 910 -10.94 10.13 5.94
CA ARG A 910 -12.37 10.17 5.58
C ARG A 910 -12.69 9.39 4.32
N MET A 911 -11.84 9.51 3.29
CA MET A 911 -11.93 8.70 2.09
C MET A 911 -11.86 7.22 2.44
N VAL A 912 -10.92 6.79 3.27
CA VAL A 912 -10.77 5.39 3.71
C VAL A 912 -12.06 4.88 4.36
N ALA A 913 -12.65 5.64 5.28
CA ALA A 913 -13.92 5.26 5.92
C ALA A 913 -15.09 5.11 4.93
N LYS A 914 -15.02 5.74 3.76
CA LYS A 914 -16.03 5.66 2.70
C LYS A 914 -15.78 4.56 1.67
N ILE A 915 -14.62 3.89 1.71
CA ILE A 915 -14.31 2.81 0.76
C ILE A 915 -15.35 1.71 0.92
N PHE A 916 -16.06 1.46 -0.17
CA PHE A 916 -16.99 0.34 -0.32
C PHE A 916 -16.66 -0.39 -1.61
N ALA A 917 -15.75 -1.36 -1.50
CA ALA A 917 -15.24 -2.16 -2.60
C ALA A 917 -15.79 -3.59 -2.52
N THR A 918 -16.21 -4.14 -3.66
CA THR A 918 -16.85 -5.46 -3.71
C THR A 918 -15.88 -6.62 -3.89
N ASP A 919 -14.65 -6.34 -4.33
CA ASP A 919 -13.58 -7.32 -4.53
C ASP A 919 -12.19 -6.67 -4.40
N PHE A 920 -11.14 -7.48 -4.51
CA PHE A 920 -9.76 -7.03 -4.34
C PHE A 920 -9.26 -6.13 -5.49
N GLU A 921 -9.89 -6.15 -6.66
CA GLU A 921 -9.46 -5.36 -7.82
C GLU A 921 -10.39 -4.17 -8.11
N ASP A 922 -11.40 -3.90 -7.26
CA ASP A 922 -12.34 -2.78 -7.37
C ASP A 922 -11.71 -1.44 -6.96
N TRP A 923 -10.63 -1.05 -7.66
CA TRP A 923 -10.06 0.29 -7.57
C TRP A 923 -11.08 1.41 -7.89
N PRO A 924 -12.12 1.24 -8.74
CA PRO A 924 -13.14 2.28 -8.93
C PRO A 924 -13.85 2.68 -7.63
N ALA A 925 -13.97 1.78 -6.64
CA ALA A 925 -14.47 2.13 -5.31
C ALA A 925 -13.63 3.21 -4.62
N LEU A 926 -12.31 3.19 -4.83
CA LEU A 926 -11.39 4.19 -4.27
C LEU A 926 -11.65 5.55 -4.91
N LEU A 927 -11.81 5.59 -6.24
CA LEU A 927 -12.15 6.81 -6.96
C LEU A 927 -13.49 7.38 -6.49
N ARG A 928 -14.52 6.53 -6.33
CA ARG A 928 -15.83 6.94 -5.79
C ARG A 928 -15.69 7.55 -4.39
N ALA A 929 -14.99 6.87 -3.47
CA ALA A 929 -14.77 7.34 -2.11
C ALA A 929 -13.98 8.67 -2.06
N ALA A 930 -12.97 8.82 -2.92
CA ALA A 930 -12.22 10.06 -3.05
C ALA A 930 -13.12 11.22 -3.49
N ARG A 931 -13.94 11.00 -4.53
CA ARG A 931 -14.86 12.04 -5.03
C ARG A 931 -15.93 12.41 -4.02
N GLU A 932 -16.54 11.43 -3.35
CA GLU A 932 -17.53 11.68 -2.30
C GLU A 932 -16.94 12.53 -1.17
N THR A 933 -15.73 12.21 -0.73
CA THR A 933 -14.99 13.01 0.27
C THR A 933 -14.70 14.42 -0.26
N GLY A 934 -14.30 14.54 -1.52
CA GLY A 934 -14.05 15.83 -2.15
C GLY A 934 -15.31 16.70 -2.25
N GLU A 935 -16.47 16.11 -2.54
CA GLU A 935 -17.75 16.82 -2.53
C GLU A 935 -18.16 17.28 -1.13
N GLU A 936 -17.97 16.44 -0.10
CA GLU A 936 -18.18 16.86 1.29
C GLU A 936 -17.27 18.03 1.68
N PHE A 937 -16.01 17.99 1.25
CA PHE A 937 -15.06 19.09 1.45
C PHE A 937 -15.53 20.36 0.73
N ARG A 938 -15.96 20.26 -0.54
CA ARG A 938 -16.49 21.39 -1.32
C ARG A 938 -17.71 22.02 -0.67
N GLN A 939 -18.58 21.21 -0.07
CA GLN A 939 -19.79 21.64 0.63
C GLN A 939 -19.52 22.19 2.04
N GLY A 940 -18.27 22.19 2.52
CA GLY A 940 -17.92 22.68 3.85
C GLY A 940 -18.33 21.75 5.00
N LYS A 941 -18.69 20.49 4.70
CA LYS A 941 -19.00 19.47 5.72
C LYS A 941 -17.76 18.97 6.47
N ILE A 942 -16.60 19.23 5.91
CA ILE A 942 -15.29 18.94 6.49
C ILE A 942 -14.69 20.28 6.91
N VAL A 943 -14.75 20.59 8.20
CA VAL A 943 -14.27 21.87 8.74
C VAL A 943 -12.75 21.86 8.77
N ALA A 944 -12.12 22.70 7.97
CA ALA A 944 -10.66 22.80 7.91
C ALA A 944 -10.04 23.48 9.14
N LEU A 945 -10.81 24.23 9.94
CA LEU A 945 -10.49 24.76 11.28
C LEU A 945 -11.72 25.51 11.85
N SER A 946 -12.10 25.25 13.09
CA SER A 946 -12.70 26.28 13.95
C SER A 946 -11.58 26.77 14.89
N GLY A 947 -11.46 28.08 15.12
CA GLY A 947 -10.34 28.67 15.87
C GLY A 947 -10.26 28.33 17.36
N ASN A 948 -10.99 27.30 17.81
CA ASN A 948 -11.18 26.91 19.21
C ASN A 948 -11.19 25.39 19.43
N ASP A 949 -10.64 24.59 18.52
CA ASP A 949 -10.50 23.16 18.74
C ASP A 949 -9.39 22.91 19.79
N SER A 950 -9.68 23.21 21.05
CA SER A 950 -9.22 22.36 22.15
C SER A 950 -9.62 20.96 21.77
N PHE A 951 -8.65 20.04 21.71
CA PHE A 951 -8.94 18.61 21.68
C PHE A 951 -10.09 18.37 22.66
N SER A 952 -11.25 17.98 22.15
CA SER A 952 -12.26 17.38 23.00
C SER A 952 -11.60 16.11 23.54
N GLU A 953 -11.13 16.17 24.78
CA GLU A 953 -10.97 14.96 25.57
C GLU A 953 -12.29 14.18 25.44
N PRO A 954 -12.27 12.90 25.04
CA PRO A 954 -13.44 12.05 25.18
C PRO A 954 -13.82 11.86 26.66
#